data_AF-A0A3C1LPL7-F1
#
_entry.id   AF-A0A3C1LPL7-F1
#
_cell.length_a   1.000
_cell.length_b   1.000
_cell.length_c   1.000
_cell.angle_alpha   90.00
_cell.angle_beta   90.00
_cell.angle_gamma   90.00
#
_symmetry.space_group_name_H-M   'P 1'
#
loop_
_entity.id
_entity.type
_entity.pdbx_description
1 polymer ?
#
loop_
_entity_poly.entity_id
_entity_poly.type
_entity_poly.pdbx_seq_one_letter_code
_entity_poly.pdbx_strand_id
1 'polypeptide(L)'
;MKRIFLIALVLVTGAFCLFASTDYYIKNYDVKVSLGNNAVHHIVETIDVYFEGPHHGIVREIPYEYSDYNGTTAKIKNLTCSEKYESDTDNGYLVMKIGSASKYVQGDVTYVIEYDYDLGADYNEGYDEFYLNIIGPDWECDINNVSFSIAIPFVESEDFATGEAFFNYVYKNTYFTSGSYGSTSSKVSATLALQEDDSLLIKGTASSLGPYQAVTIRMDLPEGWYQNARELWDYRPVANLANIFVTIVLIALAAFLWSMYGRDNVPIVVARFEPPRGFSPLMVGYIADNTVDDKDVISMLFYWADEGLLSIEEQKGSKYTFTKLKDIEAYAIESGKDIPAFEVQLFNGFFKNCDVGSTVKFKDLQKNNFYQTIVDTKTKTSAHFSKDRALYERKSKTYAGLMIFLSLVPLATGILRICCKENMVDNAFLLVPVAAVLFFMNGISFETLFRKWHLRKSNVFATIIRFVPMVLAFFIFLAVDASVSDRPSLFGNFLSICGSTTIAFFAAIMSKRSEYGNKVLEETLGYREFIDKVEIDQLKMMIDQDPDFYYHVLSYAVVLGLENKWAKKFDGMIVNPPTWYSGYNAFDVYLMSRMASNMIRSIPVNSMPKSSISGSAGSRVGGGGFHSSGFSGGGFGGGGGHAW
;
A
#
# COMPACT_ATOMS: atom_id res chain seq x y z
N MET A 1 -31.16 35.38 -4.62
CA MET A 1 -31.35 35.93 -3.27
C MET A 1 -31.31 34.91 -2.11
N LYS A 2 -31.38 33.58 -2.34
CA LYS A 2 -31.30 32.58 -1.26
C LYS A 2 -29.89 32.09 -0.87
N ARG A 3 -28.83 32.49 -1.61
CA ARG A 3 -27.43 32.08 -1.32
C ARG A 3 -26.61 33.11 -0.53
N ILE A 4 -27.08 34.36 -0.43
CA ILE A 4 -26.42 35.42 0.36
C ILE A 4 -26.88 35.36 1.83
N PHE A 5 -28.08 34.83 2.10
CA PHE A 5 -28.61 34.67 3.46
C PHE A 5 -27.94 33.52 4.24
N LEU A 6 -27.34 32.53 3.57
CA LEU A 6 -26.64 31.43 4.24
C LEU A 6 -25.22 31.80 4.65
N ILE A 7 -24.58 32.75 3.95
CA ILE A 7 -23.23 33.24 4.30
C ILE A 7 -23.30 34.26 5.44
N ALA A 8 -24.40 35.02 5.56
CA ALA A 8 -24.63 35.90 6.69
C ALA A 8 -24.99 35.14 7.99
N LEU A 9 -25.58 33.93 7.91
CA LEU A 9 -25.88 33.12 9.10
C LEU A 9 -24.63 32.41 9.67
N VAL A 10 -23.61 32.19 8.83
CA VAL A 10 -22.31 31.62 9.24
C VAL A 10 -21.34 32.71 9.73
N LEU A 11 -21.57 33.99 9.39
CA LEU A 11 -20.76 35.13 9.88
C LEU A 11 -21.33 35.83 11.12
N VAL A 12 -22.55 35.51 11.56
CA VAL A 12 -23.17 36.08 12.80
C VAL A 12 -23.19 35.08 13.96
N THR A 13 -22.74 33.84 13.76
CA THR A 13 -22.43 32.90 14.86
C THR A 13 -20.96 32.97 15.31
N GLY A 14 -20.16 33.83 14.69
CA GLY A 14 -18.79 34.14 15.10
C GLY A 14 -18.71 35.40 15.95
N ALA A 15 -19.25 35.37 17.17
CA ALA A 15 -18.89 36.27 18.28
C ALA A 15 -19.84 36.01 19.46
N PHE A 16 -19.66 34.90 20.18
CA PHE A 16 -19.84 34.79 21.62
C PHE A 16 -19.25 33.42 22.01
N CYS A 17 -17.92 33.29 21.99
CA CYS A 17 -17.32 32.54 23.07
C CYS A 17 -17.62 33.38 24.31
N LEU A 18 -18.76 33.10 24.94
CA LEU A 18 -18.87 33.33 26.36
C LEU A 18 -17.71 32.54 26.92
N PHE A 19 -16.65 33.23 27.36
CA PHE A 19 -15.78 32.67 28.39
C PHE A 19 -16.74 32.33 29.51
N ALA A 20 -17.16 31.06 29.60
CA ALA A 20 -17.88 30.60 30.76
C ALA A 20 -16.91 30.85 31.91
N SER A 21 -17.23 31.78 32.80
CA SER A 21 -16.52 31.82 34.06
C SER A 21 -16.81 30.46 34.70
N THR A 22 -15.78 29.65 34.85
CA THR A 22 -15.87 28.44 35.65
C THR A 22 -16.32 28.88 37.04
N ASP A 23 -17.27 28.18 37.64
CA ASP A 23 -17.75 28.41 39.00
C ASP A 23 -16.75 27.89 40.05
N TYR A 24 -15.47 27.84 39.68
CA TYR A 24 -14.34 27.53 40.52
C TYR A 24 -13.04 28.08 39.91
N TYR A 25 -12.01 28.23 40.75
CA TYR A 25 -10.65 28.57 40.34
C TYR A 25 -9.64 28.01 41.34
N ILE A 26 -8.37 27.93 40.94
CA ILE A 26 -7.28 27.47 41.81
C ILE A 26 -6.62 28.69 42.47
N LYS A 27 -6.67 28.75 43.80
CA LYS A 27 -6.05 29.83 44.58
C LYS A 27 -4.53 29.69 44.61
N ASN A 28 -4.06 28.49 44.96
CA ASN A 28 -2.65 28.17 45.04
C ASN A 28 -2.43 26.78 44.45
N TYR A 29 -1.37 26.64 43.68
CA TYR A 29 -0.90 25.36 43.19
C TYR A 29 0.59 25.24 43.54
N ASP A 30 0.91 24.38 44.50
CA ASP A 30 2.28 24.06 44.87
C ASP A 30 2.71 22.72 44.26
N VAL A 31 3.81 22.72 43.50
CA VAL A 31 4.37 21.52 42.87
C VAL A 31 5.77 21.25 43.40
N LYS A 32 5.96 20.10 44.04
CA LYS A 32 7.27 19.64 44.50
C LYS A 32 7.72 18.48 43.65
N VAL A 33 8.93 18.59 43.10
CA VAL A 33 9.54 17.54 42.28
C VAL A 33 10.86 17.14 42.92
N SER A 34 11.04 15.86 43.20
CA SER A 34 12.34 15.30 43.58
C SER A 34 12.84 14.43 42.45
N LEU A 35 13.94 14.84 41.81
CA LEU A 35 14.46 14.10 40.67
C LEU A 35 15.19 12.84 41.15
N GLY A 36 14.75 11.66 40.69
CA GLY A 36 15.56 10.45 40.76
C GLY A 36 16.54 10.39 39.61
N ASN A 37 17.78 10.00 39.91
CA ASN A 37 18.80 9.76 38.88
C ASN A 37 18.51 8.50 38.04
N ASN A 38 17.41 7.79 38.27
CA ASN A 38 16.94 6.68 37.43
C ASN A 38 15.81 7.08 36.46
N ALA A 39 15.66 8.39 36.19
CA ALA A 39 14.57 8.97 35.39
C ALA A 39 13.16 8.71 35.96
N VAL A 40 13.08 8.41 37.26
CA VAL A 40 11.83 8.35 38.01
C VAL A 40 11.79 9.56 38.94
N HIS A 41 10.85 10.46 38.69
CA HIS A 41 10.71 11.69 39.46
C HIS A 41 9.53 11.58 40.41
N HIS A 42 9.75 11.89 41.68
CA HIS A 42 8.70 11.91 42.67
C HIS A 42 8.03 13.28 42.66
N ILE A 43 6.72 13.32 42.40
CA ILE A 43 5.93 14.54 42.24
C ILE A 43 4.85 14.60 43.31
N VAL A 44 4.79 15.74 44.00
CA VAL A 44 3.71 16.10 44.93
C VAL A 44 3.06 17.39 44.47
N GLU A 45 1.77 17.31 44.15
CA GLU A 45 0.92 18.43 43.74
C GLU A 45 -0.02 18.77 44.90
N THR A 46 0.00 20.02 45.39
CA THR A 46 -0.97 20.54 46.36
C THR A 46 -1.81 21.62 45.70
N ILE A 47 -3.10 21.35 45.53
CA ILE A 47 -4.04 22.18 44.75
C ILE A 47 -5.09 22.74 45.70
N ASP A 48 -5.03 24.04 45.97
CA ASP A 48 -6.03 24.78 46.75
C ASP A 48 -7.10 25.33 45.80
N VAL A 49 -8.26 24.67 45.75
CA VAL A 49 -9.39 25.03 44.89
C VAL A 49 -10.42 25.81 45.70
N TYR A 50 -10.96 26.88 45.11
CA TYR A 50 -12.16 27.55 45.62
C TYR A 50 -13.33 27.29 44.69
N PHE A 51 -14.38 26.67 45.22
CA PHE A 51 -15.63 26.42 44.50
C PHE A 51 -16.67 27.49 44.84
N GLU A 52 -17.10 28.25 43.84
CA GLU A 52 -18.18 29.24 43.99
C GLU A 52 -19.55 28.57 44.13
N GLY A 53 -19.74 27.44 43.43
CA GLY A 53 -20.93 26.59 43.48
C GLY A 53 -20.70 25.22 44.15
N PRO A 54 -21.76 24.39 44.29
CA PRO A 54 -21.64 23.03 44.77
C PRO A 54 -21.08 22.07 43.69
N HIS A 55 -19.91 21.48 43.95
CA HIS A 55 -19.27 20.45 43.10
C HIS A 55 -19.03 19.16 43.87
N HIS A 56 -18.78 18.05 43.19
CA HIS A 56 -18.38 16.77 43.79
C HIS A 56 -16.87 16.67 44.02
N GLY A 57 -16.08 17.43 43.28
CA GLY A 57 -14.64 17.58 43.46
C GLY A 57 -13.95 18.05 42.17
N ILE A 58 -12.77 17.49 41.87
CA ILE A 58 -12.02 17.75 40.63
C ILE A 58 -11.71 16.46 39.87
N VAL A 59 -11.60 16.59 38.55
CA VAL A 59 -10.96 15.61 37.67
C VAL A 59 -9.55 16.11 37.41
N ARG A 60 -8.55 15.27 37.62
CA ARG A 60 -7.13 15.54 37.35
C ARG A 60 -6.64 14.61 36.26
N GLU A 61 -6.08 15.16 35.20
CA GLU A 61 -5.61 14.44 34.02
C GLU A 61 -4.08 14.52 33.93
N ILE A 62 -3.38 13.41 34.18
CA ILE A 62 -1.92 13.33 34.16
C ILE A 62 -1.49 12.61 32.86
N PRO A 63 -0.86 13.32 31.91
CA PRO A 63 -0.44 12.71 30.66
C PRO A 63 0.66 11.67 30.89
N TYR A 64 0.59 10.56 30.16
CA TYR A 64 1.62 9.52 30.16
C TYR A 64 2.02 9.07 28.74
N GLU A 65 1.33 9.49 27.68
CA GLU A 65 1.78 9.31 26.28
C GLU A 65 2.05 10.67 25.63
N TYR A 66 3.19 10.79 24.93
CA TYR A 66 3.64 12.05 24.34
C TYR A 66 4.00 11.91 22.87
N SER A 67 3.11 12.35 21.96
CA SER A 67 3.35 12.34 20.51
C SER A 67 4.55 13.20 20.10
N ASP A 68 4.75 14.33 20.77
CA ASP A 68 5.73 15.35 20.37
C ASP A 68 7.18 14.97 20.75
N TYR A 69 7.33 13.91 21.58
CA TYR A 69 8.60 13.37 22.05
C TYR A 69 8.86 11.96 21.50
N ASN A 70 8.75 11.79 20.18
CA ASN A 70 8.89 10.48 19.53
C ASN A 70 8.00 9.40 20.19
N GLY A 71 6.78 9.76 20.62
CA GLY A 71 5.81 8.87 21.26
C GLY A 71 6.16 8.38 22.66
N THR A 72 7.15 8.94 23.37
CA THR A 72 7.57 8.48 24.71
C THR A 72 6.38 8.24 25.63
N THR A 73 6.35 7.06 26.25
CA THR A 73 5.32 6.68 27.22
C THR A 73 5.90 6.72 28.63
N ALA A 74 5.52 7.71 29.43
CA ALA A 74 5.81 7.72 30.86
C ALA A 74 5.02 6.61 31.58
N LYS A 75 5.52 6.14 32.72
CA LYS A 75 4.77 5.26 33.63
C LYS A 75 4.52 5.98 34.94
N ILE A 76 3.25 6.06 35.32
CA ILE A 76 2.86 6.62 36.63
C ILE A 76 2.82 5.47 37.63
N LYS A 77 3.55 5.60 38.74
CA LYS A 77 3.68 4.61 39.82
C LYS A 77 3.35 5.25 41.16
N ASN A 78 3.05 4.43 42.16
CA ASN A 78 2.83 4.87 43.55
C ASN A 78 1.85 6.04 43.72
N LEU A 79 0.81 6.09 42.87
CA LEU A 79 -0.20 7.15 42.89
C LEU A 79 -1.02 7.10 44.19
N THR A 80 -1.11 8.24 44.88
CA THR A 80 -1.96 8.45 46.06
C THR A 80 -2.62 9.83 46.02
N CYS A 81 -3.72 9.98 46.77
CA CYS A 81 -4.43 11.26 46.91
C CYS A 81 -4.94 11.42 48.35
N SER A 82 -5.00 12.67 48.84
CA SER A 82 -5.55 13.00 50.16
C SER A 82 -7.05 12.70 50.30
N GLU A 83 -7.77 12.70 49.19
CA GLU A 83 -9.21 12.44 49.11
C GLU A 83 -9.50 11.13 48.38
N LYS A 84 -10.73 10.63 48.51
CA LYS A 84 -11.16 9.46 47.73
C LYS A 84 -11.16 9.77 46.24
N TYR A 85 -10.69 8.83 45.44
CA TYR A 85 -10.66 8.96 44.00
C TYR A 85 -10.94 7.63 43.29
N GLU A 86 -11.40 7.75 42.05
CA GLU A 86 -11.39 6.68 41.06
C GLU A 86 -10.40 7.08 39.97
N SER A 87 -9.67 6.13 39.40
CA SER A 87 -8.71 6.40 38.33
C SER A 87 -8.89 5.43 37.17
N ASP A 88 -8.82 5.96 35.95
CA ASP A 88 -8.81 5.18 34.71
C ASP A 88 -7.80 5.79 33.72
N THR A 89 -7.51 5.10 32.63
CA THR A 89 -6.68 5.62 31.54
C THR A 89 -7.55 5.95 30.34
N ASP A 90 -7.45 7.18 29.84
CA ASP A 90 -8.17 7.62 28.63
C ASP A 90 -7.25 8.45 27.72
N ASN A 91 -7.22 8.10 26.45
CA ASN A 91 -6.54 8.83 25.38
C ASN A 91 -5.13 9.38 25.72
N GLY A 92 -4.27 8.55 26.35
CA GLY A 92 -2.90 8.93 26.73
C GLY A 92 -2.76 9.66 28.08
N TYR A 93 -3.84 9.77 28.85
CA TYR A 93 -3.88 10.38 30.19
C TYR A 93 -4.30 9.36 31.24
N LEU A 94 -3.75 9.50 32.44
CA LEU A 94 -4.31 8.95 33.66
C LEU A 94 -5.32 9.97 34.21
N VAL A 95 -6.59 9.59 34.21
CA VAL A 95 -7.70 10.44 34.62
C VAL A 95 -8.12 10.05 36.03
N MET A 96 -7.89 10.95 36.99
CA MET A 96 -8.28 10.80 38.39
C MET A 96 -9.52 11.62 38.66
N LYS A 97 -10.61 10.95 39.02
CA LYS A 97 -11.85 11.59 39.46
C LYS A 97 -11.86 11.66 40.99
N ILE A 98 -11.50 12.81 41.54
CA ILE A 98 -11.23 13.04 42.96
C ILE A 98 -12.45 13.69 43.61
N GLY A 99 -12.93 13.13 44.71
CA GLY A 99 -14.13 13.58 45.42
C GLY A 99 -15.17 12.48 45.60
N SER A 100 -16.44 12.85 45.83
CA SER A 100 -17.51 11.89 46.11
C SER A 100 -18.79 12.22 45.36
N ALA A 101 -19.28 11.29 44.54
CA ALA A 101 -20.52 11.46 43.78
C ALA A 101 -21.78 11.65 44.67
N SER A 102 -21.70 11.32 45.96
CA SER A 102 -22.81 11.45 46.91
C SER A 102 -22.74 12.70 47.80
N LYS A 103 -21.70 13.53 47.68
CA LYS A 103 -21.48 14.71 48.53
C LYS A 103 -21.04 15.90 47.69
N TYR A 104 -21.60 17.06 48.00
CA TYR A 104 -21.13 18.33 47.43
C TYR A 104 -20.13 19.02 48.36
N VAL A 105 -19.17 19.71 47.76
CA VAL A 105 -18.21 20.62 48.37
C VAL A 105 -18.37 22.00 47.74
N GLN A 106 -18.18 23.04 48.55
CA GLN A 106 -18.27 24.45 48.15
C GLN A 106 -17.31 25.24 49.03
N GLY A 107 -16.70 26.31 48.50
CA GLY A 107 -15.65 27.06 49.17
C GLY A 107 -14.28 26.38 49.04
N ASP A 108 -13.44 26.54 50.06
CA ASP A 108 -12.05 26.10 50.04
C ASP A 108 -11.91 24.59 50.22
N VAL A 109 -11.23 23.94 49.27
CA VAL A 109 -10.87 22.52 49.32
C VAL A 109 -9.44 22.35 48.84
N THR A 110 -8.63 21.58 49.58
CA THR A 110 -7.24 21.28 49.21
C THR A 110 -7.11 19.81 48.82
N TYR A 111 -6.49 19.56 47.67
CA TYR A 111 -6.15 18.22 47.20
C TYR A 111 -4.64 18.05 47.18
N VAL A 112 -4.14 16.95 47.77
CA VAL A 112 -2.73 16.56 47.66
C VAL A 112 -2.65 15.29 46.85
N ILE A 113 -1.89 15.31 45.75
CA ILE A 113 -1.68 14.19 44.85
C ILE A 113 -0.20 13.88 44.82
N GLU A 114 0.17 12.62 45.03
CA GLU A 114 1.56 12.18 45.10
C GLU A 114 1.74 10.97 44.18
N TYR A 115 2.76 11.01 43.32
CA TYR A 115 3.05 9.94 42.37
C TYR A 115 4.50 9.95 41.92
N ASP A 116 4.96 8.80 41.46
CA ASP A 116 6.24 8.65 40.79
C ASP A 116 6.04 8.65 39.28
N TYR A 117 6.82 9.46 38.59
CA TYR A 117 6.74 9.70 37.16
C TYR A 117 7.99 9.16 36.47
N ASP A 118 7.87 7.96 35.90
CA ASP A 118 8.95 7.22 35.22
C ASP A 118 8.95 7.56 33.74
N LEU A 119 9.79 8.54 33.36
CA LEU A 119 9.95 9.04 31.99
C LEU A 119 10.69 8.06 31.08
N GLY A 120 11.52 7.18 31.66
CA GLY A 120 12.48 6.37 30.91
C GLY A 120 13.71 7.16 30.47
N ALA A 121 14.65 6.47 29.81
CA ALA A 121 15.85 7.11 29.29
C ALA A 121 15.50 8.15 28.22
N ASP A 122 16.21 9.28 28.19
CA ASP A 122 16.07 10.23 27.10
C ASP A 122 16.83 9.76 25.83
N TYR A 123 16.66 10.47 24.73
CA TYR A 123 17.19 10.09 23.42
C TYR A 123 18.43 10.90 22.99
N ASN A 124 18.87 11.88 23.77
CA ASN A 124 20.03 12.68 23.41
C ASN A 124 21.31 11.90 23.74
N GLU A 125 22.33 12.02 22.89
CA GLU A 125 23.63 11.34 23.09
C GLU A 125 24.70 12.29 23.70
N GLY A 126 24.33 13.51 24.08
CA GLY A 126 25.30 14.54 24.52
C GLY A 126 24.92 15.33 25.76
N TYR A 127 23.75 15.08 26.34
CA TYR A 127 23.26 15.61 27.60
C TYR A 127 21.99 14.85 27.98
N ASP A 128 21.72 14.76 29.28
CA ASP A 128 20.48 14.19 29.78
C ASP A 128 19.42 15.28 29.88
N GLU A 129 18.20 15.05 29.36
CA GLU A 129 17.15 16.08 29.34
C GLU A 129 16.15 15.90 30.48
N PHE A 130 15.92 16.95 31.27
CA PHE A 130 14.74 17.07 32.15
C PHE A 130 13.81 18.16 31.60
N TYR A 131 12.70 17.75 31.01
CA TYR A 131 11.72 18.67 30.43
C TYR A 131 10.31 18.39 30.97
N LEU A 132 9.83 19.25 31.88
CA LEU A 132 8.59 19.03 32.62
C LEU A 132 7.68 20.26 32.53
N ASN A 133 6.41 20.06 32.22
CA ASN A 133 5.34 20.98 32.54
C ASN A 133 5.10 20.92 34.05
N ILE A 134 5.56 21.93 34.78
CA ILE A 134 5.24 22.10 36.21
C ILE A 134 3.73 22.27 36.36
N ILE A 135 3.14 23.10 35.49
CA ILE A 135 1.71 23.22 35.28
C ILE A 135 1.46 22.96 33.79
N GLY A 136 0.60 22.01 33.46
CA GLY A 136 0.29 21.68 32.08
C GLY A 136 -0.78 22.58 31.46
N PRO A 137 -0.97 22.47 30.13
CA PRO A 137 -1.84 23.37 29.36
C PRO A 137 -3.33 22.95 29.37
N ASP A 138 -3.75 21.99 30.19
CA ASP A 138 -5.10 21.39 30.08
C ASP A 138 -6.05 21.81 31.21
N TRP A 139 -5.66 22.75 32.08
CA TRP A 139 -6.56 23.33 33.07
C TRP A 139 -7.53 24.32 32.43
N GLU A 140 -8.83 24.14 32.64
CA GLU A 140 -9.88 25.01 32.07
C GLU A 140 -10.14 26.29 32.88
N CYS A 141 -9.59 26.42 34.09
CA CYS A 141 -9.84 27.53 35.02
C CYS A 141 -8.60 28.43 35.22
N ASP A 142 -8.81 29.58 35.87
CA ASP A 142 -7.72 30.45 36.31
C ASP A 142 -6.93 29.81 37.47
N ILE A 143 -5.60 30.02 37.49
CA ILE A 143 -4.69 29.66 38.57
C ILE A 143 -4.00 30.92 39.07
N ASN A 144 -4.36 31.35 40.27
CA ASN A 144 -3.94 32.66 40.81
C ASN A 144 -2.46 32.68 41.21
N ASN A 145 -2.02 31.68 41.98
CA ASN A 145 -0.66 31.58 42.45
C ASN A 145 -0.11 30.17 42.19
N VAL A 146 1.05 30.11 41.56
CA VAL A 146 1.84 28.88 41.41
C VAL A 146 3.13 29.04 42.18
N SER A 147 3.44 28.04 42.99
CA SER A 147 4.75 27.85 43.58
C SER A 147 5.29 26.48 43.20
N PHE A 148 6.60 26.37 43.07
CA PHE A 148 7.22 25.08 42.84
C PHE A 148 8.59 24.99 43.50
N SER A 149 8.98 23.76 43.82
CA SER A 149 10.33 23.43 44.24
C SER A 149 10.81 22.16 43.56
N ILE A 150 12.03 22.18 43.06
CA ILE A 150 12.64 21.06 42.33
C ILE A 150 13.95 20.73 43.02
N ALA A 151 14.01 19.56 43.65
CA ALA A 151 15.20 19.04 44.31
C ALA A 151 15.96 18.12 43.34
N ILE A 152 17.24 18.43 43.13
CA ILE A 152 18.10 17.75 42.18
C ILE A 152 19.29 17.18 42.97
N PRO A 153 19.42 15.85 43.10
CA PRO A 153 20.56 15.27 43.80
C PRO A 153 21.86 15.52 43.02
N PHE A 154 22.96 15.69 43.76
CA PHE A 154 24.29 15.68 43.17
C PHE A 154 24.67 14.25 42.79
N VAL A 155 25.14 14.08 41.56
CA VAL A 155 25.68 12.82 41.04
C VAL A 155 27.07 13.13 40.53
N GLU A 156 28.08 12.54 41.17
CA GLU A 156 29.47 12.68 40.74
C GLU A 156 29.65 12.00 39.38
N SER A 157 30.26 12.70 38.43
CA SER A 157 30.62 12.16 37.11
C SER A 157 32.02 12.62 36.71
N GLU A 158 32.58 12.02 35.65
CA GLU A 158 33.92 12.37 35.16
C GLU A 158 34.05 13.85 34.78
N ASP A 159 32.95 14.48 34.37
CA ASP A 159 32.90 15.89 33.95
C ASP A 159 32.58 16.86 35.10
N PHE A 160 32.04 16.39 36.23
CA PHE A 160 31.55 17.24 37.33
C PHE A 160 31.92 16.65 38.71
N ALA A 161 33.13 16.94 39.16
CA ALA A 161 33.69 16.43 40.42
C ALA A 161 33.25 17.23 41.68
N THR A 162 32.56 18.36 41.54
CA THR A 162 32.13 19.19 42.68
C THR A 162 30.72 19.76 42.50
N GLY A 163 30.00 19.97 43.60
CA GLY A 163 28.68 20.61 43.61
C GLY A 163 28.68 22.01 42.98
N GLU A 164 29.75 22.79 43.12
CA GLU A 164 29.88 24.11 42.50
C GLU A 164 29.95 24.04 40.96
N ALA A 165 30.67 23.05 40.40
CA ALA A 165 30.75 22.87 38.95
C ALA A 165 29.39 22.44 38.39
N PHE A 166 28.72 21.52 39.08
CA PHE A 166 27.37 21.06 38.75
C PHE A 166 26.35 22.21 38.82
N PHE A 167 26.38 23.02 39.89
CA PHE A 167 25.55 24.22 40.03
C PHE A 167 25.70 25.15 38.83
N ASN A 168 26.94 25.49 38.43
CA ASN A 168 27.18 26.41 37.33
C ASN A 168 26.68 25.86 35.99
N TYR A 169 26.79 24.54 35.77
CA TYR A 169 26.25 23.88 34.58
C TYR A 169 24.73 23.96 34.54
N VAL A 170 24.06 23.49 35.60
CA VAL A 170 22.59 23.46 35.70
C VAL A 170 22.03 24.89 35.62
N TYR A 171 22.64 25.85 36.31
CA TYR A 171 22.23 27.25 36.29
C TYR A 171 22.22 27.83 34.86
N LYS A 172 23.22 27.49 34.04
CA LYS A 172 23.35 27.99 32.67
C LYS A 172 22.37 27.32 31.70
N ASN A 173 22.02 26.06 31.97
CA ASN A 173 21.22 25.21 31.08
C ASN A 173 19.79 24.96 31.59
N THR A 174 19.29 25.79 32.52
CA THR A 174 17.90 25.75 32.98
C THR A 174 17.10 26.91 32.39
N TYR A 175 15.97 26.60 31.78
CA TYR A 175 15.08 27.55 31.13
C TYR A 175 13.64 27.33 31.57
N PHE A 176 12.92 28.43 31.81
CA PHE A 176 11.50 28.41 32.10
C PHE A 176 10.72 29.10 30.98
N THR A 177 9.58 28.53 30.63
CA THR A 177 8.59 29.13 29.74
C THR A 177 7.21 29.11 30.38
N SER A 178 6.36 30.05 29.98
CA SER A 178 5.03 30.24 30.55
C SER A 178 4.06 30.86 29.54
N GLY A 179 2.77 30.61 29.75
CA GLY A 179 1.67 31.11 28.92
C GLY A 179 1.05 30.01 28.08
N SER A 180 0.29 30.41 27.05
CA SER A 180 -0.40 29.46 26.15
C SER A 180 0.57 28.52 25.44
N TYR A 181 0.05 27.36 25.01
CA TYR A 181 0.81 26.37 24.26
C TYR A 181 1.63 27.00 23.11
N GLY A 182 2.93 26.67 23.04
CA GLY A 182 3.86 27.21 22.03
C GLY A 182 4.50 28.56 22.40
N SER A 183 4.14 29.18 23.53
CA SER A 183 4.75 30.43 24.00
C SER A 183 6.20 30.23 24.43
N THR A 184 7.10 31.12 24.00
CA THR A 184 8.50 31.18 24.48
C THR A 184 8.73 32.25 25.56
N SER A 185 7.65 32.89 26.05
CA SER A 185 7.73 33.91 27.10
C SER A 185 8.12 33.28 28.44
N SER A 186 8.98 33.94 29.21
CA SER A 186 9.32 33.54 30.58
C SER A 186 8.80 34.58 31.58
N LYS A 187 7.65 34.29 32.21
CA LYS A 187 7.07 35.07 33.31
C LYS A 187 7.12 34.26 34.61
N VAL A 188 8.27 33.64 34.86
CA VAL A 188 8.54 32.82 36.05
C VAL A 188 9.67 33.48 36.82
N SER A 189 9.49 33.66 38.13
CA SER A 189 10.55 34.10 39.03
C SER A 189 11.11 32.87 39.73
N ALA A 190 12.32 32.45 39.39
CA ALA A 190 12.97 31.27 39.98
C ALA A 190 14.37 31.59 40.51
N THR A 191 14.77 30.87 41.54
CA THR A 191 16.09 30.91 42.16
C THR A 191 16.64 29.50 42.26
N LEU A 192 17.94 29.33 42.03
CA LEU A 192 18.66 28.08 42.20
C LEU A 192 19.67 28.25 43.33
N ALA A 193 19.72 27.30 44.26
CA ALA A 193 20.63 27.32 45.40
C ALA A 193 21.34 25.97 45.57
N LEU A 194 22.66 26.02 45.77
CA LEU A 194 23.48 24.89 46.23
C LEU A 194 23.23 24.64 47.73
N GLN A 195 22.98 23.39 48.10
CA GLN A 195 22.75 22.96 49.48
C GLN A 195 24.06 22.47 50.15
N GLU A 196 24.03 22.23 51.46
CA GLU A 196 25.21 21.74 52.21
C GLU A 196 25.67 20.33 51.82
N ASP A 197 24.77 19.52 51.24
CA ASP A 197 25.03 18.15 50.76
C ASP A 197 25.34 18.10 49.26
N ASP A 198 25.75 19.23 48.68
CA ASP A 198 26.00 19.46 47.25
C ASP A 198 24.77 19.32 46.32
N SER A 199 23.59 18.96 46.86
CA SER A 199 22.35 18.93 46.08
C SER A 199 21.91 20.34 45.65
N LEU A 200 21.09 20.41 44.60
CA LEU A 200 20.56 21.68 44.11
C LEU A 200 19.06 21.78 44.42
N LEU A 201 18.62 22.98 44.78
CA LEU A 201 17.22 23.28 44.99
C LEU A 201 16.82 24.49 44.15
N ILE A 202 15.90 24.26 43.20
CA ILE A 202 15.21 25.32 42.49
C ILE A 202 13.94 25.66 43.26
N LYS A 203 13.69 26.94 43.49
CA LYS A 203 12.39 27.46 43.97
C LYS A 203 11.91 28.55 43.05
N GLY A 204 10.64 28.50 42.65
CA GLY A 204 10.06 29.55 41.83
C GLY A 204 8.58 29.77 42.02
N THR A 205 8.11 30.86 41.45
CA THR A 205 6.71 31.28 41.47
C THR A 205 6.27 31.83 40.12
N ALA A 206 5.01 31.59 39.78
CA ALA A 206 4.32 32.25 38.67
C ALA A 206 2.96 32.75 39.16
N SER A 207 2.50 33.89 38.66
CA SER A 207 1.24 34.52 39.09
C SER A 207 0.29 34.69 37.93
N SER A 208 -0.99 34.44 38.16
CA SER A 208 -2.11 34.69 37.25
C SER A 208 -1.96 33.97 35.90
N LEU A 209 -2.02 32.63 35.93
CA LEU A 209 -2.19 31.81 34.73
C LEU A 209 -3.67 31.76 34.38
N GLY A 210 -4.00 32.17 33.15
CA GLY A 210 -5.34 31.99 32.61
C GLY A 210 -5.59 30.53 32.19
N PRO A 211 -6.83 30.19 31.79
CA PRO A 211 -7.16 28.87 31.26
C PRO A 211 -6.21 28.46 30.14
N TYR A 212 -5.83 27.18 30.16
CA TYR A 212 -4.96 26.54 29.18
C TYR A 212 -3.55 27.15 29.06
N GLN A 213 -3.10 27.88 30.09
CA GLN A 213 -1.73 28.35 30.19
C GLN A 213 -0.89 27.38 31.02
N ALA A 214 0.34 27.16 30.56
CA ALA A 214 1.28 26.26 31.20
C ALA A 214 2.45 27.02 31.83
N VAL A 215 3.17 26.31 32.69
CA VAL A 215 4.51 26.66 33.17
C VAL A 215 5.39 25.44 32.95
N THR A 216 6.45 25.60 32.17
CA THR A 216 7.33 24.51 31.76
C THR A 216 8.76 24.83 32.13
N ILE A 217 9.48 23.85 32.66
CA ILE A 217 10.92 23.89 32.87
C ILE A 217 11.59 22.95 31.87
N ARG A 218 12.65 23.43 31.23
CA ARG A 218 13.64 22.62 30.53
C ARG A 218 14.97 22.78 31.22
N MET A 219 15.63 21.66 31.49
CA MET A 219 16.92 21.63 32.15
C MET A 219 17.77 20.56 31.48
N ASP A 220 18.91 20.96 30.94
CA ASP A 220 19.90 20.01 30.44
C ASP A 220 20.82 19.65 31.62
N LEU A 221 20.90 18.35 31.89
CA LEU A 221 21.78 17.73 32.86
C LEU A 221 22.99 17.15 32.13
N PRO A 222 24.14 16.99 32.81
CA PRO A 222 25.29 16.29 32.23
C PRO A 222 24.90 14.93 31.66
N GLU A 223 25.48 14.56 30.51
CA GLU A 223 25.32 13.21 29.94
C GLU A 223 25.70 12.14 30.98
N GLY A 224 24.84 11.14 31.16
CA GLY A 224 25.06 10.04 32.10
C GLY A 224 24.74 10.39 33.57
N TRP A 225 24.07 11.51 33.83
CA TRP A 225 23.45 11.83 35.12
C TRP A 225 22.34 10.83 35.46
N TYR A 226 21.52 10.47 34.48
CA TYR A 226 20.55 9.38 34.53
C TYR A 226 21.28 8.03 34.46
N GLN A 227 21.24 7.33 35.58
CA GLN A 227 21.79 5.99 35.78
C GLN A 227 20.65 4.98 35.95
N ASN A 228 20.68 3.90 35.18
CA ASN A 228 19.66 2.83 35.23
C ASN A 228 18.25 3.32 34.88
N ALA A 229 18.13 4.33 34.01
CA ALA A 229 16.85 4.70 33.43
C ALA A 229 16.25 3.53 32.65
N ARG A 230 14.91 3.48 32.59
CA ARG A 230 14.21 2.42 31.86
C ARG A 230 14.53 2.52 30.37
N GLU A 231 15.28 1.55 29.84
CA GLU A 231 15.49 1.41 28.41
C GLU A 231 14.17 1.07 27.71
N LEU A 232 13.90 1.75 26.60
CA LEU A 232 12.82 1.40 25.69
C LEU A 232 13.20 0.17 24.88
N TRP A 233 12.23 -0.68 24.56
CA TRP A 233 12.55 -1.91 23.83
C TRP A 233 12.91 -1.59 22.36
N ASP A 234 14.04 -2.14 21.90
CA ASP A 234 14.49 -2.08 20.50
C ASP A 234 14.79 -3.49 19.99
N TYR A 235 13.79 -4.12 19.39
CA TYR A 235 13.94 -5.44 18.76
C TYR A 235 14.36 -5.34 17.29
N ARG A 236 14.65 -4.14 16.75
CA ARG A 236 15.01 -3.96 15.34
C ARG A 236 16.23 -4.80 14.92
N PRO A 237 17.31 -4.95 15.72
CA PRO A 237 18.44 -5.80 15.34
C PRO A 237 18.03 -7.27 15.16
N VAL A 238 17.22 -7.78 16.08
CA VAL A 238 16.71 -9.17 16.04
C VAL A 238 15.73 -9.34 14.86
N ALA A 239 14.83 -8.38 14.66
CA ALA A 239 13.90 -8.38 13.55
C ALA A 239 14.62 -8.28 12.19
N ASN A 240 15.75 -7.57 12.11
CA ASN A 240 16.58 -7.47 10.90
C ASN A 240 17.20 -8.83 10.56
N LEU A 241 17.76 -9.52 11.57
CA LEU A 241 18.30 -10.87 11.39
C LEU A 241 17.19 -11.86 10.98
N ALA A 242 16.01 -11.76 11.58
CA ALA A 242 14.86 -12.58 11.22
C ALA A 242 14.40 -12.33 9.77
N ASN A 243 14.30 -11.06 9.34
CA ASN A 243 13.96 -10.71 7.96
C ASN A 243 14.97 -11.30 6.96
N ILE A 244 16.27 -11.19 7.25
CA ILE A 244 17.33 -11.75 6.41
C ILE A 244 17.20 -13.27 6.32
N PHE A 245 17.09 -13.94 7.47
CA PHE A 245 16.97 -15.39 7.54
C PHE A 245 15.74 -15.91 6.80
N VAL A 246 14.56 -15.36 7.09
CA VAL A 246 13.30 -15.78 6.45
C VAL A 246 13.35 -15.56 4.94
N THR A 247 13.89 -14.43 4.48
CA THR A 247 14.00 -14.15 3.04
C THR A 247 14.91 -15.15 2.32
N ILE A 248 16.08 -15.45 2.90
CA ILE A 248 17.01 -16.44 2.33
C ILE A 248 16.36 -17.83 2.27
N VAL A 249 15.69 -18.25 3.36
CA VAL A 249 14.99 -19.53 3.42
C VAL A 249 13.90 -19.63 2.35
N LEU A 250 13.13 -18.56 2.13
CA LEU A 250 12.08 -18.53 1.11
C LEU A 250 12.64 -18.53 -0.31
N ILE A 251 13.75 -17.84 -0.58
CA ILE A 251 14.43 -17.92 -1.88
C ILE A 251 14.93 -19.35 -2.12
N ALA A 252 15.56 -19.97 -1.13
CA ALA A 252 16.02 -21.35 -1.22
C ALA A 252 14.86 -22.34 -1.45
N LEU A 253 13.74 -22.15 -0.73
CA LEU A 253 12.52 -22.93 -0.93
C LEU A 253 11.94 -22.75 -2.34
N ALA A 254 11.87 -21.52 -2.84
CA ALA A 254 11.38 -21.23 -4.19
C ALA A 254 12.26 -21.89 -5.26
N ALA A 255 13.59 -21.80 -5.12
CA ALA A 255 14.54 -22.45 -6.02
C ALA A 255 14.45 -23.98 -5.95
N PHE A 256 14.30 -24.55 -4.76
CA PHE A 256 14.13 -25.99 -4.54
C PHE A 256 12.85 -26.52 -5.20
N LEU A 257 11.71 -25.85 -4.96
CA LEU A 257 10.43 -26.23 -5.55
C LEU A 257 10.43 -26.06 -7.07
N TRP A 258 11.07 -25.01 -7.59
CA TRP A 258 11.26 -24.84 -9.03
C TRP A 258 12.08 -25.99 -9.62
N SER A 259 13.17 -26.39 -8.94
CA SER A 259 13.99 -27.51 -9.39
C SER A 259 13.24 -28.85 -9.40
N MET A 260 12.28 -29.07 -8.49
CA MET A 260 11.50 -30.31 -8.45
C MET A 260 10.27 -30.30 -9.37
N TYR A 261 9.55 -29.19 -9.45
CA TYR A 261 8.22 -29.14 -10.06
C TYR A 261 8.10 -28.15 -11.23
N GLY A 262 9.08 -27.25 -11.41
CA GLY A 262 9.03 -26.16 -12.38
C GLY A 262 9.96 -26.31 -13.59
N ARG A 263 10.82 -27.33 -13.63
CA ARG A 263 11.68 -27.58 -14.80
C ARG A 263 10.84 -28.03 -16.00
N ASP A 264 10.71 -27.15 -16.97
CA ASP A 264 9.97 -27.40 -18.20
C ASP A 264 10.84 -28.10 -19.26
N ASN A 265 10.20 -28.89 -20.11
CA ASN A 265 10.90 -29.52 -21.23
C ASN A 265 11.11 -28.47 -22.33
N VAL A 266 12.29 -28.46 -22.95
CA VAL A 266 12.53 -27.61 -24.12
C VAL A 266 11.76 -28.21 -25.29
N PRO A 267 10.79 -27.49 -25.90
CA PRO A 267 9.99 -28.02 -26.98
C PRO A 267 10.86 -28.28 -28.22
N ILE A 268 10.72 -29.45 -28.82
CA ILE A 268 11.40 -29.81 -30.06
C ILE A 268 10.57 -29.29 -31.23
N VAL A 269 10.98 -28.15 -31.79
CA VAL A 269 10.23 -27.49 -32.87
C VAL A 269 10.65 -28.05 -34.22
N VAL A 270 9.76 -28.81 -34.86
CA VAL A 270 9.91 -29.28 -36.25
C VAL A 270 8.90 -28.55 -37.13
N ALA A 271 9.35 -27.95 -38.23
CA ALA A 271 8.47 -27.23 -39.14
C ALA A 271 7.34 -28.13 -39.69
N ARG A 272 6.10 -27.64 -39.67
CA ARG A 272 4.89 -28.37 -40.11
C ARG A 272 4.05 -27.51 -41.04
N PHE A 273 3.50 -28.10 -42.09
CA PHE A 273 2.68 -27.40 -43.09
C PHE A 273 1.24 -27.15 -42.63
N GLU A 274 0.74 -27.98 -41.72
CA GLU A 274 -0.64 -27.90 -41.22
C GLU A 274 -0.68 -27.44 -39.76
N PRO A 275 -1.75 -26.73 -39.34
CA PRO A 275 -1.99 -26.45 -37.94
C PRO A 275 -2.16 -27.75 -37.13
N PRO A 276 -2.06 -27.67 -35.79
CA PRO A 276 -2.35 -28.81 -34.92
C PRO A 276 -3.73 -29.42 -35.27
N ARG A 277 -3.79 -30.75 -35.37
CA ARG A 277 -4.99 -31.44 -35.89
C ARG A 277 -6.21 -31.19 -35.00
N GLY A 278 -7.29 -30.69 -35.60
CA GLY A 278 -8.54 -30.40 -34.90
C GLY A 278 -8.54 -29.10 -34.09
N PHE A 279 -7.53 -28.24 -34.26
CA PHE A 279 -7.44 -26.96 -33.56
C PHE A 279 -7.75 -25.78 -34.49
N SER A 280 -8.76 -25.01 -34.13
CA SER A 280 -9.08 -23.71 -34.72
C SER A 280 -8.03 -22.65 -34.36
N PRO A 281 -8.01 -21.50 -35.05
CA PRO A 281 -7.14 -20.37 -34.70
C PRO A 281 -7.31 -19.90 -33.25
N LEU A 282 -8.53 -19.92 -32.70
CA LEU A 282 -8.79 -19.56 -31.30
C LEU A 282 -8.00 -20.45 -30.35
N MET A 283 -8.04 -21.77 -30.57
CA MET A 283 -7.33 -22.72 -29.73
C MET A 283 -5.80 -22.64 -29.93
N VAL A 284 -5.35 -22.41 -31.17
CA VAL A 284 -3.92 -22.22 -31.48
C VAL A 284 -3.37 -20.98 -30.78
N GLY A 285 -4.10 -19.87 -30.80
CA GLY A 285 -3.77 -18.66 -30.03
C GLY A 285 -3.65 -18.95 -28.54
N TYR A 286 -4.65 -19.62 -27.99
CA TYR A 286 -4.66 -20.01 -26.58
C TYR A 286 -3.50 -20.95 -26.19
N ILE A 287 -3.13 -21.92 -27.03
CA ILE A 287 -1.98 -22.81 -26.77
C ILE A 287 -0.66 -22.00 -26.75
N ALA A 288 -0.55 -21.01 -27.64
CA ALA A 288 0.66 -20.24 -27.85
C ALA A 288 0.99 -19.30 -26.67
N ASP A 289 0.00 -18.61 -26.09
CA ASP A 289 0.22 -17.64 -25.00
C ASP A 289 -0.63 -17.83 -23.73
N ASN A 290 -1.43 -18.90 -23.67
CA ASN A 290 -2.28 -19.27 -22.55
C ASN A 290 -3.37 -18.23 -22.21
N THR A 291 -3.74 -17.40 -23.18
CA THR A 291 -4.82 -16.40 -23.07
C THR A 291 -5.70 -16.43 -24.32
N VAL A 292 -6.95 -16.02 -24.17
CA VAL A 292 -7.83 -15.78 -25.33
C VAL A 292 -7.86 -14.27 -25.54
N ASP A 293 -7.02 -13.80 -26.45
CA ASP A 293 -6.98 -12.41 -26.86
C ASP A 293 -8.16 -12.10 -27.78
N ASP A 294 -8.53 -10.83 -27.88
CA ASP A 294 -9.64 -10.41 -28.74
C ASP A 294 -9.35 -10.72 -30.22
N LYS A 295 -8.08 -10.67 -30.63
CA LYS A 295 -7.61 -11.10 -31.96
C LYS A 295 -7.92 -12.58 -32.25
N ASP A 296 -7.89 -13.45 -31.24
CA ASP A 296 -8.13 -14.88 -31.41
C ASP A 296 -9.61 -15.13 -31.68
N VAL A 297 -10.48 -14.44 -30.96
CA VAL A 297 -11.93 -14.45 -31.20
C VAL A 297 -12.27 -13.92 -32.58
N ILE A 298 -11.62 -12.84 -33.00
CA ILE A 298 -11.90 -12.21 -34.30
C ILE A 298 -11.38 -13.08 -35.45
N SER A 299 -10.25 -13.77 -35.27
CA SER A 299 -9.73 -14.72 -36.26
C SER A 299 -10.73 -15.83 -36.60
N MET A 300 -11.64 -16.17 -35.68
CA MET A 300 -12.70 -17.15 -35.94
C MET A 300 -13.70 -16.70 -37.02
N LEU A 301 -13.97 -15.40 -37.16
CA LEU A 301 -14.87 -14.92 -38.22
C LEU A 301 -14.35 -15.24 -39.61
N PHE A 302 -13.04 -15.10 -39.78
CA PHE A 302 -12.37 -15.36 -41.05
C PHE A 302 -12.20 -16.85 -41.27
N TYR A 303 -11.87 -17.60 -40.22
CA TYR A 303 -11.87 -19.06 -40.26
C TYR A 303 -13.23 -19.65 -40.65
N TRP A 304 -14.33 -19.12 -40.12
CA TRP A 304 -15.67 -19.58 -40.51
C TRP A 304 -16.06 -19.17 -41.93
N ALA A 305 -15.61 -18.00 -42.39
CA ALA A 305 -15.85 -17.57 -43.77
C ALA A 305 -15.14 -18.49 -44.77
N ASP A 306 -13.89 -18.82 -44.46
CA ASP A 306 -13.03 -19.73 -45.20
C ASP A 306 -13.60 -21.16 -45.26
N GLU A 307 -14.19 -21.64 -44.15
CA GLU A 307 -14.91 -22.92 -44.09
C GLU A 307 -16.31 -22.88 -44.73
N GLY A 308 -16.72 -21.75 -45.32
CA GLY A 308 -17.99 -21.59 -46.03
C GLY A 308 -19.24 -21.46 -45.14
N LEU A 309 -19.06 -21.17 -43.85
CA LEU A 309 -20.16 -21.00 -42.88
C LEU A 309 -20.80 -19.61 -42.96
N LEU A 310 -20.05 -18.60 -43.40
CA LEU A 310 -20.52 -17.22 -43.53
C LEU A 310 -19.88 -16.49 -44.71
N SER A 311 -20.51 -15.42 -45.19
CA SER A 311 -19.91 -14.47 -46.13
C SER A 311 -19.83 -13.07 -45.54
N ILE A 312 -18.89 -12.27 -46.03
CA ILE A 312 -18.58 -10.93 -45.53
C ILE A 312 -18.71 -9.94 -46.68
N GLU A 313 -19.59 -8.94 -46.51
CA GLU A 313 -19.75 -7.83 -47.45
C GLU A 313 -19.27 -6.50 -46.82
N GLU A 314 -18.29 -5.86 -47.44
CA GLU A 314 -17.84 -4.50 -47.09
C GLU A 314 -18.73 -3.45 -47.75
N GLN A 315 -19.35 -2.60 -46.92
CA GLN A 315 -20.15 -1.46 -47.34
C GLN A 315 -19.40 -0.14 -47.14
N LYS A 316 -19.86 0.92 -47.82
CA LYS A 316 -19.28 2.27 -47.69
C LYS A 316 -19.19 2.72 -46.24
N GLY A 317 -18.03 3.29 -45.89
CA GLY A 317 -17.76 3.84 -44.56
C GLY A 317 -17.36 2.81 -43.51
N SER A 318 -16.64 1.75 -43.91
CA SER A 318 -16.13 0.69 -43.00
C SER A 318 -17.24 -0.02 -42.22
N LYS A 319 -18.37 -0.23 -42.87
CA LYS A 319 -19.49 -1.02 -42.37
C LYS A 319 -19.41 -2.39 -42.98
N TYR A 320 -19.70 -3.42 -42.20
CA TYR A 320 -19.62 -4.81 -42.63
C TYR A 320 -20.93 -5.50 -42.34
N THR A 321 -21.36 -6.32 -43.29
CA THR A 321 -22.53 -7.18 -43.18
C THR A 321 -22.06 -8.63 -43.29
N PHE A 322 -22.48 -9.46 -42.35
CA PHE A 322 -22.13 -10.87 -42.26
C PHE A 322 -23.36 -11.71 -42.57
N THR A 323 -23.32 -12.53 -43.62
CA THR A 323 -24.44 -13.41 -43.98
C THR A 323 -24.16 -14.82 -43.50
N LYS A 324 -25.09 -15.41 -42.74
CA LYS A 324 -25.00 -16.81 -42.34
C LYS A 324 -25.29 -17.70 -43.54
N LEU A 325 -24.33 -18.50 -43.97
CA LEU A 325 -24.51 -19.43 -45.10
C LEU A 325 -24.92 -20.83 -44.66
N LYS A 326 -24.51 -21.23 -43.44
CA LYS A 326 -24.78 -22.57 -42.91
C LYS A 326 -24.78 -22.58 -41.38
N ASP A 327 -25.48 -23.56 -40.81
CA ASP A 327 -25.38 -23.87 -39.38
C ASP A 327 -24.08 -24.64 -39.08
N ILE A 328 -23.38 -24.24 -38.02
CA ILE A 328 -22.09 -24.84 -37.66
C ILE A 328 -22.24 -26.30 -37.23
N GLU A 329 -23.38 -26.68 -36.65
CA GLU A 329 -23.70 -28.05 -36.27
C GLU A 329 -23.94 -28.93 -37.50
N ALA A 330 -24.66 -28.43 -38.51
CA ALA A 330 -24.86 -29.15 -39.76
C ALA A 330 -23.53 -29.35 -40.49
N TYR A 331 -22.69 -28.30 -40.54
CA TYR A 331 -21.33 -28.39 -41.06
C TYR A 331 -20.47 -29.41 -40.31
N ALA A 332 -20.52 -29.47 -38.98
CA ALA A 332 -19.77 -30.44 -38.19
C ALA A 332 -20.14 -31.88 -38.56
N ILE A 333 -21.44 -32.15 -38.73
CA ILE A 333 -21.95 -33.48 -39.13
C ILE A 333 -21.48 -33.84 -40.54
N GLU A 334 -21.63 -32.93 -41.50
CA GLU A 334 -21.29 -33.19 -42.91
C GLU A 334 -19.78 -33.35 -43.15
N SER A 335 -18.97 -32.52 -42.49
CA SER A 335 -17.51 -32.56 -42.61
C SER A 335 -16.85 -33.66 -41.76
N GLY A 336 -17.60 -34.26 -40.82
CA GLY A 336 -17.07 -35.19 -39.83
C GLY A 336 -16.07 -34.55 -38.85
N LYS A 337 -16.03 -33.21 -38.76
CA LYS A 337 -15.14 -32.48 -37.83
C LYS A 337 -15.77 -32.42 -36.44
N ASP A 338 -14.97 -32.77 -35.42
CA ASP A 338 -15.34 -32.57 -34.01
C ASP A 338 -15.11 -31.12 -33.60
N ILE A 339 -16.19 -30.32 -33.58
CA ILE A 339 -16.13 -28.89 -33.22
C ILE A 339 -16.46 -28.73 -31.74
N PRO A 340 -15.58 -28.11 -30.92
CA PRO A 340 -15.86 -27.92 -29.51
C PRO A 340 -17.10 -27.05 -29.25
N ALA A 341 -17.84 -27.40 -28.21
CA ALA A 341 -19.08 -26.71 -27.84
C ALA A 341 -18.92 -25.18 -27.62
N PHE A 342 -17.74 -24.71 -27.21
CA PHE A 342 -17.50 -23.27 -27.03
C PHE A 342 -17.40 -22.53 -28.37
N GLU A 343 -16.95 -23.18 -29.45
CA GLU A 343 -16.90 -22.57 -30.79
C GLU A 343 -18.31 -22.50 -31.39
N VAL A 344 -19.10 -23.56 -31.20
CA VAL A 344 -20.52 -23.58 -31.56
C VAL A 344 -21.25 -22.45 -30.83
N GLN A 345 -21.01 -22.29 -29.52
CA GLN A 345 -21.61 -21.20 -28.76
C GLN A 345 -21.14 -19.82 -29.26
N LEU A 346 -19.86 -19.65 -29.60
CA LEU A 346 -19.35 -18.39 -30.12
C LEU A 346 -20.03 -18.05 -31.46
N PHE A 347 -20.15 -19.02 -32.38
CA PHE A 347 -20.81 -18.85 -33.68
C PHE A 347 -22.30 -18.51 -33.52
N ASN A 348 -23.02 -19.29 -32.72
CA ASN A 348 -24.45 -19.09 -32.47
C ASN A 348 -24.73 -17.80 -31.70
N GLY A 349 -23.81 -17.39 -30.83
CA GLY A 349 -23.88 -16.10 -30.16
C GLY A 349 -23.70 -14.94 -31.14
N PHE A 350 -22.86 -15.08 -32.17
CA PHE A 350 -22.65 -14.07 -33.20
C PHE A 350 -23.90 -13.92 -34.08
N PHE A 351 -24.50 -15.04 -34.48
CA PHE A 351 -25.73 -15.12 -35.28
C PHE A 351 -27.00 -15.32 -34.44
N LYS A 352 -27.03 -14.76 -33.23
CA LYS A 352 -28.15 -14.94 -32.30
C LYS A 352 -29.46 -14.44 -32.92
N ASN A 353 -30.47 -15.32 -32.97
CA ASN A 353 -31.77 -15.08 -33.61
C ASN A 353 -31.69 -14.85 -35.14
N CYS A 354 -30.72 -15.45 -35.81
CA CYS A 354 -30.56 -15.40 -37.26
C CYS A 354 -30.61 -16.79 -37.89
N ASP A 355 -31.52 -16.97 -38.84
CA ASP A 355 -31.62 -18.16 -39.67
C ASP A 355 -30.58 -18.11 -40.81
N VAL A 356 -30.32 -19.24 -41.46
CA VAL A 356 -29.48 -19.30 -42.67
C VAL A 356 -30.03 -18.34 -43.74
N GLY A 357 -29.15 -17.56 -44.35
CA GLY A 357 -29.47 -16.47 -45.28
C GLY A 357 -29.68 -15.10 -44.61
N SER A 358 -29.83 -15.05 -43.28
CA SER A 358 -29.95 -13.79 -42.54
C SER A 358 -28.61 -13.07 -42.41
N THR A 359 -28.69 -11.75 -42.19
CA THR A 359 -27.51 -10.90 -42.08
C THR A 359 -27.37 -10.27 -40.69
N VAL A 360 -26.13 -10.13 -40.22
CA VAL A 360 -25.76 -9.48 -38.95
C VAL A 360 -24.81 -8.33 -39.24
N LYS A 361 -24.97 -7.21 -38.52
CA LYS A 361 -24.01 -6.10 -38.53
C LYS A 361 -23.39 -5.96 -37.15
N PHE A 362 -22.23 -5.30 -37.08
CA PHE A 362 -21.56 -5.03 -35.80
C PHE A 362 -22.44 -4.34 -34.76
N LYS A 363 -23.36 -3.45 -35.18
CA LYS A 363 -24.31 -2.79 -34.25
C LYS A 363 -25.30 -3.76 -33.59
N ASP A 364 -25.59 -4.89 -34.22
CA ASP A 364 -26.54 -5.87 -33.70
C ASP A 364 -25.89 -6.74 -32.61
N LEU A 365 -24.56 -6.90 -32.63
CA LEU A 365 -23.79 -7.59 -31.59
C LEU A 365 -23.94 -6.93 -30.22
N GLN A 366 -24.05 -5.60 -30.18
CA GLN A 366 -24.34 -4.85 -28.95
C GLN A 366 -25.71 -5.21 -28.38
N LYS A 367 -26.74 -5.24 -29.22
CA LYS A 367 -28.12 -5.55 -28.79
C LYS A 367 -28.27 -6.97 -28.28
N ASN A 368 -27.48 -7.89 -28.85
CA ASN A 368 -27.57 -9.31 -28.56
C ASN A 368 -26.70 -9.78 -27.37
N ASN A 369 -26.04 -8.85 -26.67
CA ASN A 369 -25.10 -9.14 -25.57
C ASN A 369 -23.94 -10.05 -25.98
N PHE A 370 -23.42 -9.88 -27.20
CA PHE A 370 -22.33 -10.74 -27.71
C PHE A 370 -21.05 -10.67 -26.87
N TYR A 371 -20.82 -9.57 -26.15
CA TYR A 371 -19.72 -9.45 -25.18
C TYR A 371 -19.73 -10.59 -24.16
N GLN A 372 -20.91 -10.95 -23.63
CA GLN A 372 -21.01 -12.03 -22.66
C GLN A 372 -20.66 -13.38 -23.30
N THR A 373 -21.07 -13.61 -24.55
CA THR A 373 -20.65 -14.78 -25.32
C THR A 373 -19.14 -14.85 -25.46
N ILE A 374 -18.46 -13.72 -25.71
CA ILE A 374 -17.00 -13.66 -25.75
C ILE A 374 -16.41 -14.07 -24.39
N VAL A 375 -16.85 -13.46 -23.28
CA VAL A 375 -16.37 -13.77 -21.92
C VAL A 375 -16.58 -15.24 -21.56
N ASP A 376 -17.76 -15.78 -21.87
CA ASP A 376 -18.08 -17.19 -21.67
C ASP A 376 -17.18 -18.09 -22.51
N THR A 377 -16.90 -17.70 -23.76
CA THR A 377 -15.98 -18.42 -24.65
C THR A 377 -14.58 -18.45 -24.07
N LYS A 378 -14.04 -17.31 -23.59
CA LYS A 378 -12.71 -17.29 -22.93
C LYS A 378 -12.63 -18.28 -21.78
N THR A 379 -13.67 -18.31 -20.95
CA THR A 379 -13.76 -19.21 -19.80
C THR A 379 -13.86 -20.68 -20.23
N LYS A 380 -14.69 -20.98 -21.24
CA LYS A 380 -14.91 -22.34 -21.73
C LYS A 380 -13.74 -22.89 -22.56
N THR A 381 -13.01 -22.05 -23.29
CA THR A 381 -11.76 -22.44 -23.94
C THR A 381 -10.74 -22.88 -22.89
N SER A 382 -10.54 -22.11 -21.83
CA SER A 382 -9.68 -22.51 -20.70
C SER A 382 -10.16 -23.83 -20.07
N ALA A 383 -11.47 -24.00 -19.87
CA ALA A 383 -12.04 -25.24 -19.34
C ALA A 383 -11.88 -26.45 -20.27
N HIS A 384 -11.83 -26.25 -21.59
CA HIS A 384 -11.58 -27.32 -22.56
C HIS A 384 -10.18 -27.92 -22.37
N PHE A 385 -9.21 -27.08 -22.05
CA PHE A 385 -7.84 -27.45 -21.70
C PHE A 385 -7.69 -27.74 -20.20
N SER A 386 -8.58 -28.57 -19.65
CA SER A 386 -8.53 -29.05 -18.28
C SER A 386 -8.43 -30.58 -18.23
N LYS A 387 -8.14 -31.14 -17.05
CA LYS A 387 -7.96 -32.58 -16.83
C LYS A 387 -6.93 -33.19 -17.78
N ASP A 388 -7.33 -34.11 -18.64
CA ASP A 388 -6.44 -34.84 -19.57
C ASP A 388 -5.87 -33.95 -20.68
N ARG A 389 -6.51 -32.81 -20.95
CA ARG A 389 -6.05 -31.77 -21.89
C ARG A 389 -5.39 -30.57 -21.20
N ALA A 390 -5.06 -30.68 -19.91
CA ALA A 390 -4.43 -29.59 -19.17
C ALA A 390 -3.11 -29.20 -19.83
N LEU A 391 -2.91 -27.93 -20.17
CA LEU A 391 -1.66 -27.45 -20.78
C LEU A 391 -0.49 -27.42 -19.78
N TYR A 392 -0.79 -27.31 -18.48
CA TYR A 392 0.18 -27.22 -17.40
C TYR A 392 -0.09 -28.26 -16.32
N GLU A 393 0.96 -28.69 -15.63
CA GLU A 393 0.82 -29.59 -14.49
C GLU A 393 0.13 -28.89 -13.31
N ARG A 394 -0.89 -29.53 -12.73
CA ARG A 394 -1.67 -28.96 -11.62
C ARG A 394 -0.81 -28.63 -10.40
N LYS A 395 0.08 -29.55 -10.00
CA LYS A 395 0.97 -29.36 -8.83
C LYS A 395 1.86 -28.14 -9.01
N SER A 396 2.48 -28.03 -10.18
CA SER A 396 3.32 -26.90 -10.55
C SER A 396 2.57 -25.57 -10.47
N LYS A 397 1.34 -25.49 -11.03
CA LYS A 397 0.49 -24.29 -10.93
C LYS A 397 0.10 -23.96 -9.49
N THR A 398 -0.16 -24.96 -8.66
CA THR A 398 -0.45 -24.75 -7.24
C THR A 398 0.76 -24.18 -6.50
N TYR A 399 1.97 -24.71 -6.72
CA TYR A 399 3.19 -24.17 -6.11
C TYR A 399 3.55 -22.78 -6.65
N ALA A 400 3.30 -22.50 -7.93
CA ALA A 400 3.44 -21.16 -8.51
C ALA A 400 2.54 -20.14 -7.77
N GLY A 401 1.26 -20.50 -7.56
CA GLY A 401 0.31 -19.72 -6.79
C GLY A 401 0.75 -19.49 -5.34
N LEU A 402 1.23 -20.53 -4.66
CA LEU A 402 1.76 -20.41 -3.30
C LEU A 402 2.97 -19.47 -3.23
N MET A 403 3.92 -19.59 -4.17
CA MET A 403 5.13 -18.78 -4.19
C MET A 403 4.84 -17.30 -4.47
N ILE A 404 3.86 -16.98 -5.32
CA ILE A 404 3.51 -15.58 -5.52
C ILE A 404 3.02 -14.99 -4.20
N PHE A 405 2.12 -15.63 -3.45
CA PHE A 405 1.71 -15.12 -2.13
C PHE A 405 2.86 -15.04 -1.12
N LEU A 406 3.77 -16.02 -1.09
CA LEU A 406 4.94 -15.99 -0.21
C LEU A 406 5.93 -14.87 -0.57
N SER A 407 5.86 -14.30 -1.77
CA SER A 407 6.68 -13.14 -2.14
C SER A 407 6.32 -11.89 -1.33
N LEU A 408 5.19 -11.86 -0.62
CA LEU A 408 4.83 -10.79 0.32
C LEU A 408 5.61 -10.86 1.64
N VAL A 409 6.08 -12.04 2.04
CA VAL A 409 6.68 -12.25 3.37
C VAL A 409 7.97 -11.44 3.56
N PRO A 410 8.91 -11.34 2.59
CA PRO A 410 10.06 -10.46 2.71
C PRO A 410 9.68 -8.99 2.89
N LEU A 411 8.63 -8.52 2.20
CA LEU A 411 8.14 -7.14 2.33
C LEU A 411 7.51 -6.91 3.71
N ALA A 412 6.64 -7.82 4.16
CA ALA A 412 5.99 -7.73 5.46
C ALA A 412 6.99 -7.76 6.61
N THR A 413 7.97 -8.67 6.57
CA THR A 413 9.04 -8.74 7.59
C THR A 413 9.98 -7.55 7.53
N GLY A 414 10.21 -6.95 6.35
CA GLY A 414 10.95 -5.70 6.20
C GLY A 414 10.22 -4.51 6.84
N ILE A 415 8.90 -4.43 6.70
CA ILE A 415 8.06 -3.42 7.37
C ILE A 415 8.07 -3.65 8.88
N LEU A 416 7.83 -4.89 9.33
CA LEU A 416 7.84 -5.25 10.75
C LEU A 416 9.16 -4.89 11.43
N ARG A 417 10.30 -5.07 10.74
CA ARG A 417 11.61 -4.65 11.25
C ARG A 417 11.63 -3.17 11.62
N ILE A 418 11.02 -2.30 10.82
CA ILE A 418 10.96 -0.85 11.07
C ILE A 418 10.03 -0.55 12.25
N CYS A 419 8.94 -1.32 12.42
CA CYS A 419 8.00 -1.21 13.54
C CYS A 419 8.55 -1.70 14.89
N CYS A 420 9.64 -2.47 14.90
CA CYS A 420 10.14 -3.16 16.10
C CYS A 420 10.97 -2.27 17.05
N LYS A 421 10.60 -1.00 17.21
CA LYS A 421 11.06 -0.11 18.29
C LYS A 421 9.84 0.56 18.91
N GLU A 422 9.85 0.73 20.24
CA GLU A 422 8.84 1.53 20.94
C GLU A 422 8.65 2.88 20.21
N ASN A 423 7.39 3.22 19.90
CA ASN A 423 6.93 4.48 19.30
C ASN A 423 7.18 4.75 17.81
N MET A 424 7.59 3.74 17.02
CA MET A 424 7.90 3.92 15.59
C MET A 424 6.87 3.27 14.64
N VAL A 425 5.68 2.93 15.16
CA VAL A 425 4.71 2.09 14.45
C VAL A 425 4.03 2.86 13.29
N ASP A 426 3.78 4.15 13.45
CA ASP A 426 2.95 4.94 12.52
C ASP A 426 3.60 5.17 11.16
N ASN A 427 4.90 5.46 11.11
CA ASN A 427 5.62 5.76 9.87
C ASN A 427 5.77 4.54 8.96
N ALA A 428 5.83 3.34 9.54
CA ALA A 428 6.00 2.10 8.78
C ALA A 428 4.73 1.70 7.99
N PHE A 429 3.54 2.14 8.42
CA PHE A 429 2.30 1.88 7.69
C PHE A 429 2.27 2.51 6.29
N LEU A 430 3.05 3.58 6.07
CA LEU A 430 3.23 4.21 4.75
C LEU A 430 3.84 3.24 3.71
N LEU A 431 4.52 2.17 4.16
CA LEU A 431 5.13 1.18 3.28
C LEU A 431 4.16 0.10 2.81
N VAL A 432 2.99 -0.07 3.45
CA VAL A 432 2.01 -1.11 3.08
C VAL A 432 1.48 -0.91 1.65
N PRO A 433 1.04 0.30 1.23
CA PRO A 433 0.65 0.53 -0.16
C PRO A 433 1.78 0.28 -1.15
N VAL A 434 3.02 0.65 -0.80
CA VAL A 434 4.21 0.46 -1.65
C VAL A 434 4.49 -1.03 -1.85
N ALA A 435 4.43 -1.82 -0.78
CA ALA A 435 4.58 -3.27 -0.82
C ALA A 435 3.48 -3.93 -1.66
N ALA A 436 2.23 -3.49 -1.51
CA ALA A 436 1.11 -4.00 -2.30
C ALA A 436 1.28 -3.70 -3.80
N VAL A 437 1.65 -2.46 -4.15
CA VAL A 437 1.92 -2.08 -5.55
C VAL A 437 3.05 -2.92 -6.13
N LEU A 438 4.16 -3.09 -5.40
CA LEU A 438 5.28 -3.91 -5.86
C LEU A 438 4.86 -5.37 -6.06
N PHE A 439 4.08 -5.95 -5.14
CA PHE A 439 3.56 -7.31 -5.25
C PHE A 439 2.72 -7.51 -6.52
N PHE A 440 1.72 -6.65 -6.75
CA PHE A 440 0.86 -6.73 -7.94
C PHE A 440 1.66 -6.48 -9.22
N MET A 441 2.58 -5.51 -9.20
CA MET A 441 3.45 -5.22 -10.33
C MET A 441 4.36 -6.39 -10.68
N ASN A 442 4.96 -7.07 -9.69
CA ASN A 442 5.78 -8.25 -9.91
C ASN A 442 4.96 -9.39 -10.54
N GLY A 443 3.76 -9.66 -10.00
CA GLY A 443 2.85 -10.67 -10.56
C GLY A 443 2.50 -10.40 -12.02
N ILE A 444 2.00 -9.19 -12.34
CA ILE A 444 1.61 -8.80 -13.69
C ILE A 444 2.82 -8.80 -14.64
N SER A 445 3.95 -8.25 -14.19
CA SER A 445 5.15 -8.09 -15.01
C SER A 445 5.74 -9.42 -15.44
N PHE A 446 5.95 -10.34 -14.50
CA PHE A 446 6.53 -11.63 -14.83
C PHE A 446 5.54 -12.52 -15.59
N GLU A 447 4.26 -12.51 -15.22
CA GLU A 447 3.25 -13.29 -15.94
C GLU A 447 3.12 -12.82 -17.39
N THR A 448 3.13 -11.50 -17.67
CA THR A 448 3.12 -11.00 -19.06
C THR A 448 4.41 -11.30 -19.83
N LEU A 449 5.57 -11.28 -19.16
CA LEU A 449 6.86 -11.55 -19.78
C LEU A 449 6.99 -13.02 -20.18
N PHE A 450 6.67 -13.95 -19.27
CA PHE A 450 6.82 -15.38 -19.51
C PHE A 450 5.72 -15.97 -20.39
N ARG A 451 4.48 -15.46 -20.34
CA ARG A 451 3.40 -15.89 -21.25
C ARG A 451 3.78 -15.75 -22.73
N LYS A 452 4.44 -14.65 -23.11
CA LYS A 452 4.79 -14.35 -24.51
C LYS A 452 6.20 -14.79 -24.91
N TRP A 453 6.91 -15.49 -24.03
CA TRP A 453 8.31 -15.87 -24.24
C TRP A 453 8.52 -16.67 -25.54
N HIS A 454 7.67 -17.68 -25.79
CA HIS A 454 7.78 -18.54 -26.98
C HIS A 454 7.46 -17.82 -28.29
N LEU A 455 6.70 -16.72 -28.24
CA LEU A 455 6.34 -15.94 -29.42
C LEU A 455 7.43 -14.93 -29.84
N ARG A 456 8.56 -14.85 -29.11
CA ARG A 456 9.74 -14.00 -29.40
C ARG A 456 9.43 -12.51 -29.65
N LYS A 457 8.33 -12.00 -29.10
CA LYS A 457 7.88 -10.59 -29.26
C LYS A 457 8.16 -9.73 -28.02
N SER A 458 9.27 -9.99 -27.31
CA SER A 458 9.62 -9.21 -26.11
C SER A 458 10.37 -7.94 -26.49
N ASN A 459 9.79 -6.78 -26.16
CA ASN A 459 10.44 -5.48 -26.28
C ASN A 459 11.36 -5.27 -25.05
N VAL A 460 12.66 -5.04 -25.30
CA VAL A 460 13.66 -4.76 -24.25
C VAL A 460 13.21 -3.58 -23.37
N PHE A 461 12.63 -2.55 -23.99
CA PHE A 461 12.13 -1.37 -23.28
C PHE A 461 10.97 -1.71 -22.32
N ALA A 462 10.06 -2.59 -22.73
CA ALA A 462 8.98 -3.07 -21.87
C ALA A 462 9.49 -3.94 -20.71
N THR A 463 10.65 -4.56 -20.86
CA THR A 463 11.29 -5.34 -19.79
C THR A 463 11.97 -4.43 -18.76
N ILE A 464 12.62 -3.35 -19.20
CA ILE A 464 13.25 -2.36 -18.30
C ILE A 464 12.20 -1.64 -17.45
N ILE A 465 11.08 -1.22 -18.05
CA ILE A 465 9.99 -0.52 -17.34
C ILE A 465 9.47 -1.33 -16.14
N ARG A 466 9.45 -2.67 -16.24
CA ARG A 466 8.96 -3.56 -15.18
C ARG A 466 9.83 -3.54 -13.92
N PHE A 467 11.09 -3.10 -14.00
CA PHE A 467 11.99 -2.98 -12.84
C PHE A 467 11.92 -1.62 -12.16
N VAL A 468 11.29 -0.62 -12.77
CA VAL A 468 11.16 0.73 -12.18
C VAL A 468 10.42 0.71 -10.82
N PRO A 469 9.30 -0.01 -10.65
CA PRO A 469 8.63 -0.11 -9.35
C PRO A 469 9.50 -0.69 -8.25
N MET A 470 10.38 -1.65 -8.58
CA MET A 470 11.32 -2.25 -7.63
C MET A 470 12.35 -1.23 -7.14
N VAL A 471 12.92 -0.45 -8.05
CA VAL A 471 13.91 0.59 -7.71
C VAL A 471 13.26 1.69 -6.87
N LEU A 472 12.06 2.14 -7.25
CA LEU A 472 11.31 3.14 -6.48
C LEU A 472 10.95 2.62 -5.08
N ALA A 473 10.46 1.37 -4.98
CA ALA A 473 10.14 0.77 -3.70
C ALA A 473 11.36 0.68 -2.80
N PHE A 474 12.53 0.33 -3.33
CA PHE A 474 13.78 0.32 -2.56
C PHE A 474 14.12 1.69 -1.96
N PHE A 475 14.07 2.76 -2.76
CA PHE A 475 14.36 4.11 -2.25
C PHE A 475 13.30 4.60 -1.26
N ILE A 476 12.03 4.24 -1.44
CA ILE A 476 10.97 4.60 -0.48
C ILE A 476 11.16 3.85 0.85
N PHE A 477 11.42 2.55 0.81
CA PHE A 477 11.74 1.77 2.01
C PHE A 477 12.96 2.36 2.74
N LEU A 478 14.02 2.68 1.99
CA LEU A 478 15.22 3.28 2.57
C LEU A 478 14.95 4.66 3.17
N ALA A 479 14.14 5.50 2.54
CA ALA A 479 13.81 6.83 3.05
C ALA A 479 12.99 6.74 4.35
N VAL A 480 12.00 5.84 4.42
CA VAL A 480 11.21 5.63 5.63
C VAL A 480 12.08 5.06 6.75
N ASP A 481 12.92 4.06 6.45
CA ASP A 481 13.87 3.49 7.42
C ASP A 481 14.86 4.55 7.93
N ALA A 482 15.35 5.44 7.07
CA ALA A 482 16.25 6.53 7.44
C ALA A 482 15.55 7.65 8.24
N SER A 483 14.25 7.87 8.05
CA SER A 483 13.49 8.84 8.86
C SER A 483 13.21 8.35 10.28
N VAL A 484 13.43 7.06 10.54
CA VAL A 484 13.05 6.35 11.76
C VAL A 484 14.28 5.70 12.41
N SER A 485 15.48 5.81 11.82
CA SER A 485 16.67 5.19 12.37
C SER A 485 17.92 5.97 11.97
N ASP A 486 18.78 6.25 12.94
CA ASP A 486 20.11 6.84 12.71
C ASP A 486 21.03 5.87 11.92
N ARG A 487 20.69 4.58 11.91
CA ARG A 487 21.40 3.53 11.18
C ARG A 487 20.43 2.70 10.34
N PRO A 488 19.97 3.22 9.18
CA PRO A 488 19.08 2.48 8.30
C PRO A 488 19.78 1.24 7.73
N SER A 489 19.07 0.13 7.64
CA SER A 489 19.60 -1.15 7.18
C SER A 489 19.50 -1.26 5.65
N LEU A 490 20.51 -0.74 4.96
CA LEU A 490 20.64 -0.85 3.50
C LEU A 490 20.48 -2.29 3.01
N PHE A 491 21.17 -3.23 3.68
CA PHE A 491 21.15 -4.63 3.30
C PHE A 491 19.77 -5.28 3.52
N GLY A 492 19.11 -5.01 4.65
CA GLY A 492 17.78 -5.57 4.91
C GLY A 492 16.70 -5.01 3.97
N ASN A 493 16.77 -3.72 3.64
CA ASN A 493 15.88 -3.10 2.66
C ASN A 493 16.09 -3.70 1.27
N PHE A 494 17.35 -3.83 0.84
CA PHE A 494 17.71 -4.44 -0.43
C PHE A 494 17.19 -5.88 -0.52
N LEU A 495 17.45 -6.68 0.52
CA LEU A 495 17.06 -8.08 0.56
C LEU A 495 15.55 -8.27 0.58
N SER A 496 14.79 -7.41 1.27
CA SER A 496 13.32 -7.47 1.28
C SER A 496 12.73 -7.24 -0.12
N ILE A 497 13.21 -6.22 -0.83
CA ILE A 497 12.74 -5.87 -2.17
C ILE A 497 13.21 -6.90 -3.20
N CYS A 498 14.51 -7.18 -3.26
CA CYS A 498 15.08 -8.12 -4.23
C CYS A 498 14.63 -9.55 -3.96
N GLY A 499 14.48 -9.94 -2.69
CA GLY A 499 13.98 -11.25 -2.30
C GLY A 499 12.53 -11.47 -2.72
N SER A 500 11.66 -10.48 -2.49
CA SER A 500 10.28 -10.52 -2.99
C SER A 500 10.23 -10.69 -4.51
N THR A 501 10.98 -9.86 -5.26
CA THR A 501 11.05 -9.95 -6.72
C THR A 501 11.62 -11.28 -7.20
N THR A 502 12.62 -11.83 -6.51
CA THR A 502 13.25 -13.13 -6.85
C THR A 502 12.26 -14.28 -6.63
N ILE A 503 11.51 -14.27 -5.53
CA ILE A 503 10.49 -15.30 -5.26
C ILE A 503 9.37 -15.20 -6.30
N ALA A 504 8.92 -13.98 -6.64
CA ALA A 504 7.91 -13.77 -7.69
C ALA A 504 8.42 -14.22 -9.08
N PHE A 505 9.71 -14.03 -9.37
CA PHE A 505 10.35 -14.56 -10.57
C PHE A 505 10.29 -16.09 -10.60
N PHE A 506 10.67 -16.77 -9.51
CA PHE A 506 10.54 -18.22 -9.39
C PHE A 506 9.09 -18.69 -9.54
N ALA A 507 8.13 -17.97 -8.98
CA ALA A 507 6.71 -18.26 -9.14
C ALA A 507 6.26 -18.23 -10.61
N ALA A 508 6.76 -17.27 -11.39
CA ALA A 508 6.40 -17.14 -12.80
C ALA A 508 6.98 -18.27 -13.67
N ILE A 509 8.21 -18.70 -13.41
CA ILE A 509 8.85 -19.81 -14.13
C ILE A 509 8.47 -21.19 -13.58
N MET A 510 7.76 -21.25 -12.44
CA MET A 510 7.34 -22.49 -11.80
C MET A 510 6.35 -23.29 -12.65
N SER A 511 5.60 -22.63 -13.56
CA SER A 511 4.53 -23.22 -14.36
C SER A 511 5.07 -24.16 -15.45
N LYS A 512 5.25 -25.44 -15.12
CA LYS A 512 5.68 -26.53 -15.99
C LYS A 512 4.55 -27.01 -16.89
N ARG A 513 4.83 -27.23 -18.18
CA ARG A 513 3.85 -27.77 -19.13
C ARG A 513 3.64 -29.26 -18.89
N SER A 514 2.41 -29.72 -19.14
CA SER A 514 2.12 -31.15 -19.15
C SER A 514 2.69 -31.80 -20.41
N GLU A 515 2.73 -33.14 -20.45
CA GLU A 515 3.15 -33.87 -21.66
C GLU A 515 2.27 -33.55 -22.87
N TYR A 516 0.94 -33.54 -22.68
CA TYR A 516 -0.02 -33.12 -23.70
C TYR A 516 0.22 -31.65 -24.12
N GLY A 517 0.40 -30.75 -23.15
CA GLY A 517 0.63 -29.34 -23.36
C GLY A 517 1.92 -29.05 -24.12
N ASN A 518 2.99 -29.81 -23.85
CA ASN A 518 4.24 -29.72 -24.58
C ASN A 518 4.08 -30.21 -26.02
N LYS A 519 3.41 -31.35 -26.22
CA LYS A 519 3.15 -31.89 -27.56
C LYS A 519 2.38 -30.90 -28.43
N VAL A 520 1.23 -30.38 -27.96
CA VAL A 520 0.44 -29.42 -28.75
C VAL A 520 1.20 -28.11 -28.99
N LEU A 521 2.03 -27.67 -28.04
CA LEU A 521 2.89 -26.51 -28.24
C LEU A 521 3.94 -26.76 -29.32
N GLU A 522 4.57 -27.94 -29.37
CA GLU A 522 5.52 -28.30 -30.42
C GLU A 522 4.86 -28.29 -31.80
N GLU A 523 3.62 -28.78 -31.92
CA GLU A 523 2.85 -28.70 -33.17
C GLU A 523 2.57 -27.24 -33.56
N THR A 524 2.12 -26.42 -32.60
CA THR A 524 1.84 -25.00 -32.80
C THR A 524 3.09 -24.22 -33.20
N LEU A 525 4.21 -24.45 -32.53
CA LEU A 525 5.49 -23.80 -32.85
C LEU A 525 6.04 -24.29 -34.18
N GLY A 526 5.84 -25.56 -34.52
CA GLY A 526 6.22 -26.13 -35.81
C GLY A 526 5.47 -25.48 -36.98
N TYR A 527 4.17 -25.26 -36.82
CA TYR A 527 3.36 -24.55 -37.80
C TYR A 527 3.75 -23.06 -37.88
N ARG A 528 3.99 -22.43 -36.72
CA ARG A 528 4.54 -21.06 -36.67
C ARG A 528 5.88 -20.95 -37.42
N GLU A 529 6.76 -21.92 -37.26
CA GLU A 529 8.07 -21.96 -37.92
C GLU A 529 7.93 -22.05 -39.43
N PHE A 530 6.98 -22.86 -39.93
CA PHE A 530 6.63 -22.90 -41.34
C PHE A 530 6.17 -21.52 -41.84
N ILE A 531 5.18 -20.90 -41.20
CA ILE A 531 4.67 -19.58 -41.60
C ILE A 531 5.81 -18.54 -41.63
N ASP A 532 6.68 -18.55 -40.60
CA ASP A 532 7.80 -17.60 -40.49
C ASP A 532 8.85 -17.84 -41.58
N LYS A 533 9.20 -19.10 -41.88
CA LYS A 533 10.39 -19.43 -42.71
C LYS A 533 10.12 -19.97 -44.10
N VAL A 534 8.88 -20.33 -44.46
CA VAL A 534 8.56 -20.87 -45.78
C VAL A 534 9.06 -19.95 -46.90
N GLU A 535 9.67 -20.56 -47.90
CA GLU A 535 10.24 -19.88 -49.07
C GLU A 535 9.15 -19.49 -50.08
N ILE A 536 9.37 -18.39 -50.78
CA ILE A 536 8.42 -17.85 -51.77
C ILE A 536 8.10 -18.85 -52.88
N ASP A 537 9.09 -19.59 -53.37
CA ASP A 537 8.85 -20.52 -54.48
C ASP A 537 8.05 -21.75 -54.04
N GLN A 538 8.21 -22.21 -52.80
CA GLN A 538 7.32 -23.23 -52.22
C GLN A 538 5.90 -22.70 -52.05
N LEU A 539 5.72 -21.45 -51.65
CA LEU A 539 4.40 -20.82 -51.55
C LEU A 539 3.71 -20.76 -52.92
N LYS A 540 4.42 -20.38 -53.99
CA LYS A 540 3.84 -20.37 -55.35
C LYS A 540 3.32 -21.75 -55.74
N MET A 541 4.10 -22.81 -55.49
CA MET A 541 3.66 -24.17 -55.77
C MET A 541 2.40 -24.57 -54.99
N MET A 542 2.28 -24.12 -53.73
CA MET A 542 1.08 -24.36 -52.91
C MET A 542 -0.13 -23.58 -53.42
N ILE A 543 0.06 -22.33 -53.85
CA ILE A 543 -1.01 -21.50 -54.44
C ILE A 543 -1.50 -22.09 -55.77
N ASP A 544 -0.59 -22.64 -56.59
CA ASP A 544 -0.95 -23.28 -57.84
C ASP A 544 -1.83 -24.54 -57.61
N GLN A 545 -1.65 -25.22 -56.49
CA GLN A 545 -2.48 -26.36 -56.07
C GLN A 545 -3.78 -25.91 -55.42
N ASP A 546 -3.72 -24.85 -54.61
CA ASP A 546 -4.82 -24.31 -53.83
C ASP A 546 -4.80 -22.76 -53.88
N PRO A 547 -5.58 -22.15 -54.79
CA PRO A 547 -5.60 -20.70 -54.96
C PRO A 547 -6.00 -19.91 -53.71
N ASP A 548 -6.72 -20.52 -52.77
CA ASP A 548 -7.21 -19.89 -51.53
C ASP A 548 -6.25 -20.10 -50.33
N PHE A 549 -5.11 -20.78 -50.54
CA PHE A 549 -4.12 -21.11 -49.52
C PHE A 549 -3.68 -19.92 -48.65
N TYR A 550 -3.57 -18.73 -49.23
CA TYR A 550 -3.24 -17.51 -48.50
C TYR A 550 -4.24 -17.24 -47.35
N TYR A 551 -5.53 -17.44 -47.62
CA TYR A 551 -6.62 -17.16 -46.68
C TYR A 551 -6.75 -18.26 -45.62
N HIS A 552 -6.51 -19.52 -45.97
CA HIS A 552 -6.47 -20.65 -45.03
C HIS A 552 -5.46 -20.44 -43.90
N VAL A 553 -4.29 -19.87 -44.20
CA VAL A 553 -3.20 -19.66 -43.23
C VAL A 553 -3.35 -18.33 -42.46
N LEU A 554 -4.01 -17.34 -43.04
CA LEU A 554 -4.06 -15.97 -42.53
C LEU A 554 -4.59 -15.89 -41.09
N SER A 555 -5.71 -16.58 -40.79
CA SER A 555 -6.31 -16.58 -39.46
C SER A 555 -5.35 -17.12 -38.40
N TYR A 556 -4.56 -18.15 -38.74
CA TYR A 556 -3.53 -18.70 -37.87
C TYR A 556 -2.30 -17.81 -37.74
N ALA A 557 -1.88 -17.17 -38.84
CA ALA A 557 -0.76 -16.22 -38.81
C ALA A 557 -1.04 -15.06 -37.86
N VAL A 558 -2.28 -14.60 -37.77
CA VAL A 558 -2.71 -13.50 -36.88
C VAL A 558 -2.64 -13.89 -35.41
N VAL A 559 -3.18 -15.05 -35.04
CA VAL A 559 -3.13 -15.49 -33.63
C VAL A 559 -1.69 -15.77 -33.19
N LEU A 560 -0.83 -16.24 -34.10
CA LEU A 560 0.59 -16.48 -33.90
C LEU A 560 1.48 -15.22 -33.97
N GLY A 561 0.90 -14.06 -34.31
CA GLY A 561 1.62 -12.78 -34.37
C GLY A 561 2.57 -12.64 -35.57
N LEU A 562 2.32 -13.36 -36.66
CA LEU A 562 3.08 -13.39 -37.90
C LEU A 562 2.34 -12.71 -39.07
N GLU A 563 1.20 -12.05 -38.82
CA GLU A 563 0.33 -11.46 -39.84
C GLU A 563 1.07 -10.56 -40.83
N ASN A 564 1.91 -9.64 -40.34
CA ASN A 564 2.67 -8.73 -41.20
C ASN A 564 3.74 -9.44 -42.02
N LYS A 565 4.38 -10.47 -41.43
CA LYS A 565 5.38 -11.28 -42.14
C LYS A 565 4.71 -12.13 -43.22
N TRP A 566 3.55 -12.69 -42.91
CA TRP A 566 2.75 -13.49 -43.83
C TRP A 566 2.30 -12.65 -45.02
N ALA A 567 1.62 -11.52 -44.80
CA ALA A 567 1.19 -10.62 -45.89
C ALA A 567 2.35 -10.22 -46.81
N LYS A 568 3.49 -9.84 -46.22
CA LYS A 568 4.67 -9.42 -46.99
C LYS A 568 5.22 -10.51 -47.93
N LYS A 569 5.04 -11.79 -47.61
CA LYS A 569 5.47 -12.88 -48.51
C LYS A 569 4.65 -12.95 -49.80
N PHE A 570 3.46 -12.36 -49.82
CA PHE A 570 2.55 -12.34 -50.96
C PHE A 570 2.55 -10.98 -51.68
N ASP A 571 3.33 -10.00 -51.21
CA ASP A 571 3.50 -8.72 -51.89
C ASP A 571 4.04 -8.94 -53.32
N GLY A 572 3.26 -8.55 -54.33
CA GLY A 572 3.62 -8.71 -55.74
C GLY A 572 3.24 -10.07 -56.36
N MET A 573 2.56 -10.95 -55.62
CA MET A 573 1.91 -12.15 -56.17
C MET A 573 0.47 -11.85 -56.59
N ILE A 574 -0.02 -12.50 -57.65
CA ILE A 574 -1.43 -12.42 -58.02
C ILE A 574 -2.19 -13.38 -57.11
N VAL A 575 -2.84 -12.85 -56.08
CA VAL A 575 -3.75 -13.59 -55.21
C VAL A 575 -5.18 -13.29 -55.65
N ASN A 576 -5.95 -14.33 -55.96
CA ASN A 576 -7.36 -14.17 -56.31
C ASN A 576 -8.16 -13.75 -55.07
N PRO A 577 -9.17 -12.88 -55.19
CA PRO A 577 -10.02 -12.52 -54.06
C PRO A 577 -10.80 -13.74 -53.56
N PRO A 578 -11.04 -13.87 -52.23
CA PRO A 578 -11.74 -15.02 -51.69
C PRO A 578 -13.23 -14.97 -52.07
N THR A 579 -13.81 -16.13 -52.35
CA THR A 579 -15.22 -16.24 -52.78
C THR A 579 -16.22 -15.82 -51.70
N TRP A 580 -15.84 -15.91 -50.43
CA TRP A 580 -16.64 -15.55 -49.27
C TRP A 580 -16.62 -14.03 -48.94
N TYR A 581 -15.76 -13.24 -49.60
CA TYR A 581 -15.64 -11.79 -49.36
C TYR A 581 -16.02 -10.97 -50.59
N SER A 582 -16.84 -9.94 -50.39
CA SER A 582 -17.13 -8.94 -51.41
C SER A 582 -16.96 -7.53 -50.85
N GLY A 583 -16.29 -6.65 -51.58
CA GLY A 583 -15.98 -5.31 -51.07
C GLY A 583 -15.27 -4.41 -52.07
N TYR A 584 -15.01 -3.17 -51.65
CA TYR A 584 -14.28 -2.19 -52.45
C TYR A 584 -12.77 -2.40 -52.34
N ASN A 585 -12.29 -2.83 -51.16
CA ASN A 585 -10.89 -3.13 -50.93
C ASN A 585 -10.63 -4.63 -51.10
N ALA A 586 -9.45 -5.01 -51.58
CA ALA A 586 -9.00 -6.39 -51.56
C ALA A 586 -8.90 -6.91 -50.11
N PHE A 587 -9.13 -8.19 -49.90
CA PHE A 587 -9.06 -8.78 -48.58
C PHE A 587 -7.61 -9.05 -48.16
N ASP A 588 -7.15 -8.38 -47.10
CA ASP A 588 -5.79 -8.50 -46.57
C ASP A 588 -5.73 -8.40 -45.02
N VAL A 589 -4.51 -8.51 -44.46
CA VAL A 589 -4.25 -8.37 -43.01
C VAL A 589 -4.72 -7.02 -42.46
N TYR A 590 -4.59 -5.94 -43.21
CA TYR A 590 -4.95 -4.60 -42.75
C TYR A 590 -6.47 -4.44 -42.63
N LEU A 591 -7.21 -4.98 -43.59
CA LEU A 591 -8.67 -5.04 -43.55
C LEU A 591 -9.14 -5.90 -42.37
N MET A 592 -8.52 -7.06 -42.15
CA MET A 592 -8.79 -7.92 -41.01
C MET A 592 -8.60 -7.16 -39.68
N SER A 593 -7.47 -6.45 -39.51
CA SER A 593 -7.19 -5.62 -38.34
C SER A 593 -8.17 -4.45 -38.17
N ARG A 594 -8.65 -3.87 -39.28
CA ARG A 594 -9.65 -2.79 -39.26
C ARG A 594 -11.02 -3.31 -38.82
N MET A 595 -11.45 -4.45 -39.36
CA MET A 595 -12.66 -5.15 -38.95
C MET A 595 -12.61 -5.50 -37.46
N ALA A 596 -11.47 -6.02 -37.00
CA ALA A 596 -11.23 -6.34 -35.61
C ALA A 596 -11.43 -5.12 -34.70
N SER A 597 -10.80 -3.99 -35.06
CA SER A 597 -10.91 -2.74 -34.32
C SER A 597 -12.35 -2.21 -34.28
N ASN A 598 -13.08 -2.31 -35.41
CA ASN A 598 -14.47 -1.89 -35.48
C ASN A 598 -15.40 -2.78 -34.65
N MET A 599 -15.17 -4.09 -34.67
CA MET A 599 -15.92 -5.06 -33.85
C MET A 599 -15.73 -4.77 -32.36
N ILE A 600 -14.49 -4.62 -31.90
CA ILE A 600 -14.18 -4.31 -30.50
C ILE A 600 -14.83 -2.99 -30.08
N ARG A 601 -14.76 -1.94 -30.92
CA ARG A 601 -15.41 -0.64 -30.63
C ARG A 601 -16.95 -0.71 -30.60
N SER A 602 -17.53 -1.62 -31.37
CA SER A 602 -18.98 -1.79 -31.47
C SER A 602 -19.58 -2.61 -30.33
N ILE A 603 -18.76 -3.32 -29.57
CA ILE A 603 -19.15 -4.11 -28.41
C ILE A 603 -18.80 -3.29 -27.17
N PRO A 604 -19.76 -2.59 -26.53
CA PRO A 604 -19.46 -1.89 -25.29
C PRO A 604 -19.07 -2.91 -24.23
N VAL A 605 -17.81 -2.88 -23.79
CA VAL A 605 -17.41 -3.45 -22.51
C VAL A 605 -18.24 -2.69 -21.49
N ASN A 606 -19.13 -3.36 -20.75
CA ASN A 606 -19.87 -2.72 -19.65
C ASN A 606 -18.86 -1.91 -18.83
N SER A 607 -18.94 -0.59 -18.96
CA SER A 607 -18.06 0.32 -18.26
C SER A 607 -18.31 0.07 -16.78
N MET A 608 -17.33 -0.53 -16.10
CA MET A 608 -17.25 -0.43 -14.64
C MET A 608 -17.56 1.03 -14.28
N PRO A 609 -18.40 1.29 -13.27
CA PRO A 609 -18.61 2.65 -12.82
C PRO A 609 -17.24 3.26 -12.56
N LYS A 610 -16.96 4.39 -13.21
CA LYS A 610 -15.82 5.23 -12.85
C LYS A 610 -16.01 5.56 -11.38
N SER A 611 -15.29 4.88 -10.50
CA SER A 611 -15.10 5.35 -9.14
C SER A 611 -14.28 6.63 -9.27
N SER A 612 -14.99 7.76 -9.24
CA SER A 612 -14.42 9.08 -8.98
C SER A 612 -13.83 9.05 -7.57
N ILE A 613 -12.58 8.62 -7.45
CA ILE A 613 -11.77 8.97 -6.29
C ILE A 613 -11.20 10.36 -6.59
N SER A 614 -12.06 11.37 -6.43
CA SER A 614 -11.64 12.74 -6.18
C SER A 614 -11.46 12.86 -4.67
N GLY A 615 -10.29 12.42 -4.19
CA GLY A 615 -9.86 12.62 -2.81
C GLY A 615 -8.58 13.43 -2.83
N SER A 616 -8.70 14.76 -2.95
CA SER A 616 -7.61 15.68 -2.68
C SER A 616 -7.33 15.68 -1.18
N ALA A 617 -6.53 14.73 -0.72
CA ALA A 617 -5.92 14.80 0.60
C ALA A 617 -4.80 15.85 0.54
N GLY A 618 -5.13 17.08 0.91
CA GLY A 618 -4.16 18.14 1.15
C GLY A 618 -3.22 17.68 2.26
N SER A 619 -2.03 17.24 1.88
CA SER A 619 -0.95 16.92 2.81
C SER A 619 -0.41 18.23 3.36
N ARG A 620 -0.70 18.52 4.63
CA ARG A 620 0.03 19.52 5.40
C ARG A 620 1.41 18.93 5.68
N VAL A 621 2.36 19.29 4.83
CA VAL A 621 3.79 19.11 5.07
C VAL A 621 4.19 20.12 6.14
N GLY A 622 4.25 19.66 7.39
CA GLY A 622 4.92 20.36 8.48
C GLY A 622 6.34 19.81 8.60
N GLY A 623 7.27 20.38 7.84
CA GLY A 623 8.70 20.16 8.03
C GLY A 623 9.28 21.29 8.89
N GLY A 624 10.18 20.94 9.80
CA GLY A 624 10.97 21.93 10.51
C GLY A 624 11.63 21.37 11.75
N GLY A 625 12.75 20.66 11.59
CA GLY A 625 13.72 20.52 12.66
C GLY A 625 14.26 21.89 13.02
N PHE A 626 13.97 22.34 14.23
CA PHE A 626 14.54 23.53 14.82
C PHE A 626 15.16 23.11 16.15
N HIS A 627 16.46 23.38 16.30
CA HIS A 627 17.06 23.56 17.62
C HIS A 627 16.35 24.75 18.26
N SER A 628 15.27 24.49 18.98
CA SER A 628 14.43 25.49 19.61
C SER A 628 14.62 25.38 21.11
N SER A 629 15.04 26.47 21.73
CA SER A 629 14.74 26.75 23.14
C SER A 629 13.28 26.33 23.40
N GLY A 630 13.03 25.49 24.41
CA GLY A 630 11.71 24.90 24.68
C GLY A 630 10.57 25.94 24.74
N PHE A 631 9.33 25.47 24.65
CA PHE A 631 8.13 26.32 24.69
C PHE A 631 7.15 25.88 25.79
N SER A 632 6.22 26.75 26.14
CA SER A 632 5.21 26.52 27.17
C SER A 632 4.25 25.41 26.76
N GLY A 633 4.04 24.43 27.62
CA GLY A 633 3.20 23.26 27.39
C GLY A 633 3.86 22.12 26.63
N GLY A 634 5.13 22.27 26.21
CA GLY A 634 5.84 21.21 25.47
C GLY A 634 6.43 20.10 26.34
N GLY A 635 6.56 20.29 27.65
CA GLY A 635 7.23 19.33 28.55
C GLY A 635 6.40 18.10 28.91
N PHE A 636 7.04 17.13 29.55
CA PHE A 636 6.36 15.99 30.15
C PHE A 636 5.57 16.37 31.42
N GLY A 637 4.67 15.52 31.91
CA GLY A 637 3.83 15.79 33.08
C GLY A 637 2.92 17.02 32.98
N GLY A 638 2.53 17.56 34.13
CA GLY A 638 1.78 18.81 34.28
C GLY A 638 0.28 18.69 34.00
N GLY A 639 -0.11 18.19 32.83
CA GLY A 639 -1.51 17.94 32.42
C GLY A 639 -2.52 19.03 32.81
N GLY A 640 -3.73 18.61 33.18
CA GLY A 640 -4.76 19.54 33.62
C GLY A 640 -5.90 18.91 34.40
N GLY A 641 -7.09 19.49 34.24
CA GLY A 641 -8.25 19.07 35.00
C GLY A 641 -9.42 20.04 34.90
N HIS A 642 -10.55 19.58 35.43
CA HIS A 642 -11.79 20.33 35.53
C HIS A 642 -12.55 20.03 36.84
N ALA A 643 -13.51 20.86 37.24
CA ALA A 643 -14.42 20.52 38.34
C ALA A 643 -15.53 19.57 37.86
N TRP A 644 -16.06 18.70 38.73
CA TRP A 644 -17.16 17.78 38.39
C TRP A 644 -18.21 17.63 39.49
#